data_AF-D5MLM1-F1
#
_entry.id   AF-D5MLM1-F1
#
_cell.length_a   1.000
_cell.length_b   1.000
_cell.length_c   1.000
_cell.angle_alpha   90.00
_cell.angle_beta   90.00
_cell.angle_gamma   90.00
#
_symmetry.space_group_name_H-M   'P 1'
#
loop_
_entity.id
_entity.type
_entity.pdbx_description
1 polymer ?
#
loop_
_entity_poly.entity_id
_entity_poly.type
_entity_poly.pdbx_seq_one_letter_code
_entity_poly.pdbx_strand_id
1 'polypeptide(L)'
;MAEQPPVRRRGLRILLIALATGIVVGGLAVGGLYRLSSSPLLCNSCHIMKPYVEAWRSSKHNNVTCIDCHYPPELRGTIWVKYQALSQVAKWATQTYSSKPFAEVEDASCLRSGCHTSRLLEGKVTFKRGIIFDHGPHLKEERRGRQLRCTSCHSQIVVGTHIEVTTTTCYLCHFKGMKTSREFHPLGGCTVCHTVPKEDIKLGTIAFNHESMVKRNVGCEKCHLNVVEGSGQAPQERCYTCHNQPEKLQKYADTPFMHEFHVAGHHIECTRCHSEIRHKLPPPIGLSLSGLLQWLSEPSSAEAAESSAQVLPKRLFQSPAVKMPEAHPATRDRGLDCKACHQATHQGVLEMYVGMGGKGTPMIPGHMFQVRVECVACHVEPGKDKAMATFGGRTFRPSERACLGCHGERYKGMLERWTKTITTMLTTVNAKLLLAEQALQTTHRAHPQFAKAWKLATDARHNVEFVTNGKGVHNVFFAADLLKVADGYLDQSMAAIGQLPLKVAEETLVRGGYCAVLCHNQLGVKAPEEVKFGAETIPHVRHVTEFGVTCTACHSAERHKAVTATKATCLSCHHRAGNDNERCIACHTLQNAFFSGTIKVEAVVEPTPSAHVELIDCVGCHNVQKQHSRQAVAAQCLGCHDTTSVKVFTQWRKDIGQGLEEAMRLLRKGESGLRHAPQDPKASEVRLLLQAAKRDLDLVVKAGGIHNPELAKAILVKAKESAERAIRFLNR
;
A
#
# COMPACT_ATOMS: atom_id res chain seq x y z
N MET A 1 -60.72 -66.89 -46.34
CA MET A 1 -59.67 -65.85 -46.31
C MET A 1 -59.96 -64.97 -45.11
N ALA A 2 -59.08 -64.98 -44.10
CA ALA A 2 -59.30 -64.28 -42.83
C ALA A 2 -58.81 -62.82 -42.95
N GLU A 3 -59.70 -61.86 -42.74
CA GLU A 3 -59.34 -60.44 -42.60
C GLU A 3 -58.73 -60.21 -41.21
N GLN A 4 -57.47 -59.75 -41.17
CA GLN A 4 -56.81 -59.38 -39.91
C GLN A 4 -57.33 -58.01 -39.40
N PRO A 5 -57.60 -57.87 -38.09
CA PRO A 5 -58.09 -56.61 -37.52
C PRO A 5 -56.96 -55.57 -37.42
N PRO A 6 -57.28 -54.26 -37.29
CA PRO A 6 -56.31 -53.17 -37.39
C PRO A 6 -55.52 -52.99 -36.08
N VAL A 7 -54.65 -53.95 -35.76
CA VAL A 7 -53.79 -53.94 -34.55
C VAL A 7 -52.80 -52.75 -34.57
N ARG A 8 -52.48 -52.23 -35.76
CA ARG A 8 -51.49 -51.16 -35.97
C ARG A 8 -51.87 -49.79 -35.38
N ARG A 9 -53.17 -49.47 -35.23
CA ARG A 9 -53.63 -48.16 -34.72
C ARG A 9 -53.62 -48.06 -33.19
N ARG A 10 -53.82 -49.17 -32.46
CA ARG A 10 -53.74 -49.18 -30.98
C ARG A 10 -52.31 -49.07 -30.47
N GLY A 11 -51.37 -49.79 -31.10
CA GLY A 11 -49.94 -49.69 -30.78
C GLY A 11 -49.40 -48.27 -30.98
N LEU A 12 -49.78 -47.61 -32.08
CA LEU A 12 -49.39 -46.22 -32.34
C LEU A 12 -49.97 -45.23 -31.32
N ARG A 13 -51.23 -45.40 -30.89
CA ARG A 13 -51.84 -44.54 -29.85
C ARG A 13 -51.17 -44.71 -28.49
N ILE A 14 -50.85 -45.94 -28.10
CA ILE A 14 -50.15 -46.20 -26.83
C ILE A 14 -48.73 -45.61 -26.87
N LEU A 15 -48.02 -45.75 -28.01
CA LEU A 15 -46.71 -45.14 -28.21
C LEU A 15 -46.76 -43.61 -28.13
N LEU A 16 -47.74 -42.98 -28.76
CA LEU A 16 -47.91 -41.52 -28.73
C LEU A 16 -48.27 -41.01 -27.32
N ILE A 17 -49.12 -41.74 -26.57
CA ILE A 17 -49.42 -41.40 -25.18
C ILE A 17 -48.19 -41.56 -24.30
N ALA A 18 -47.44 -42.66 -24.43
CA ALA A 18 -46.20 -42.87 -23.68
C ALA A 18 -45.15 -41.80 -23.99
N LEU A 19 -45.02 -41.39 -25.25
CA LEU A 19 -44.12 -40.31 -25.68
C LEU A 19 -44.58 -38.96 -25.10
N ALA A 20 -45.88 -38.65 -25.17
CA ALA A 20 -46.44 -37.42 -24.61
C ALA A 20 -46.27 -37.36 -23.08
N THR A 21 -46.56 -38.44 -22.37
CA THR A 21 -46.32 -38.56 -20.93
C THR A 21 -44.83 -38.44 -20.61
N GLY A 22 -43.96 -39.07 -21.39
CA GLY A 22 -42.50 -38.95 -21.24
C GLY A 22 -42.01 -37.52 -21.44
N ILE A 23 -42.54 -36.78 -22.41
CA ILE A 23 -42.23 -35.36 -22.65
C ILE A 23 -42.73 -34.50 -21.49
N VAL A 24 -43.95 -34.73 -20.99
CA VAL A 24 -44.52 -33.97 -19.87
C VAL A 24 -43.75 -34.23 -18.57
N VAL A 25 -43.50 -35.50 -18.24
CA VAL A 25 -42.74 -35.88 -17.03
C VAL A 25 -41.30 -35.41 -17.13
N GLY A 26 -40.66 -35.57 -18.29
CA GLY A 26 -39.31 -35.06 -18.56
C GLY A 26 -39.24 -33.55 -18.45
N GLY A 27 -40.22 -32.83 -19.01
CA GLY A 27 -40.33 -31.38 -18.90
C GLY A 27 -40.52 -30.89 -17.46
N LEU A 28 -41.36 -31.57 -16.68
CA LEU A 28 -41.56 -31.27 -15.25
C LEU A 28 -40.28 -31.54 -14.44
N ALA A 29 -39.59 -32.65 -14.71
CA ALA A 29 -38.33 -33.00 -14.05
C ALA A 29 -37.23 -31.97 -14.35
N VAL A 30 -37.06 -31.58 -15.62
CA VAL A 30 -36.09 -30.54 -16.03
C VAL A 30 -36.46 -29.19 -15.43
N GLY A 31 -37.74 -28.82 -15.43
CA GLY A 31 -38.22 -27.58 -14.81
C GLY A 31 -37.99 -27.53 -13.29
N GLY A 32 -38.21 -28.65 -12.60
CA GLY A 32 -37.91 -28.80 -11.17
C GLY A 32 -36.41 -28.69 -10.87
N LEU A 33 -35.57 -29.38 -11.65
CA LEU A 33 -34.12 -29.31 -11.53
C LEU A 33 -33.59 -27.90 -11.79
N TYR A 34 -34.16 -27.20 -12.78
CA TYR A 34 -33.87 -25.81 -13.08
C TYR A 34 -34.17 -24.91 -11.88
N ARG A 35 -35.38 -24.99 -11.32
CA ARG A 35 -35.81 -24.21 -10.15
C ARG A 35 -34.91 -24.46 -8.93
N LEU A 36 -34.55 -25.71 -8.67
CA LEU A 36 -33.66 -26.07 -7.57
C LEU A 36 -32.24 -25.54 -7.78
N SER A 37 -31.69 -25.74 -9.00
CA SER A 37 -30.34 -25.30 -9.40
C SER A 37 -30.15 -23.79 -9.37
N SER A 38 -31.25 -23.05 -9.49
CA SER A 38 -31.28 -21.60 -9.55
C SER A 38 -31.72 -20.96 -8.22
N SER A 39 -31.91 -21.75 -7.16
CA SER A 39 -32.38 -21.27 -5.87
C SER A 39 -31.23 -20.73 -5.00
N PRO A 40 -31.46 -19.64 -4.24
CA PRO A 40 -30.49 -19.17 -3.23
C PRO A 40 -30.14 -20.24 -2.18
N LEU A 41 -31.04 -21.20 -1.95
CA LEU A 41 -30.81 -22.33 -1.04
C LEU A 41 -29.66 -23.23 -1.49
N LEU A 42 -29.61 -23.56 -2.80
CA LEU A 42 -28.49 -24.32 -3.35
C LEU A 42 -27.20 -23.50 -3.32
N CYS A 43 -27.26 -22.20 -3.66
CA CYS A 43 -26.08 -21.33 -3.56
C CYS A 43 -25.54 -21.27 -2.13
N ASN A 44 -26.43 -21.20 -1.12
CA ASN A 44 -26.05 -21.21 0.29
C ASN A 44 -25.47 -22.55 0.79
N SER A 45 -25.67 -23.64 0.05
CA SER A 45 -25.07 -24.95 0.37
C SER A 45 -23.55 -24.96 0.11
N CYS A 46 -23.07 -24.13 -0.80
CA CYS A 46 -21.64 -23.93 -1.04
C CYS A 46 -21.05 -23.00 0.03
N HIS A 47 -20.06 -23.47 0.80
CA HIS A 47 -19.50 -22.67 1.90
C HIS A 47 -18.91 -21.33 1.45
N ILE A 48 -18.37 -21.26 0.22
CA ILE A 48 -17.78 -20.04 -0.37
C ILE A 48 -18.81 -18.96 -0.67
N MET A 49 -20.07 -19.35 -0.89
CA MET A 49 -21.15 -18.43 -1.22
C MET A 49 -21.86 -17.88 0.02
N LYS A 50 -21.65 -18.45 1.22
CA LYS A 50 -22.35 -18.03 2.45
C LYS A 50 -22.21 -16.53 2.75
N PRO A 51 -21.01 -15.91 2.71
CA PRO A 51 -20.88 -14.47 2.99
C PRO A 51 -21.64 -13.62 1.97
N TYR A 52 -21.70 -14.06 0.71
CA TYR A 52 -22.41 -13.37 -0.37
C TYR A 52 -23.93 -13.48 -0.22
N VAL A 53 -24.43 -14.65 0.22
CA VAL A 53 -25.85 -14.85 0.54
C VAL A 53 -26.25 -14.00 1.74
N GLU A 54 -25.40 -13.88 2.75
CA GLU A 54 -25.63 -13.00 3.92
C GLU A 54 -25.66 -11.52 3.51
N ALA A 55 -24.69 -11.07 2.70
CA ALA A 55 -24.66 -9.72 2.16
C ALA A 55 -25.85 -9.42 1.23
N TRP A 56 -26.34 -10.43 0.50
CA TRP A 56 -27.54 -10.31 -0.32
C TRP A 56 -28.79 -10.12 0.54
N ARG A 57 -28.94 -10.91 1.62
CA ARG A 57 -30.07 -10.81 2.57
C ARG A 57 -30.19 -9.42 3.21
N SER A 58 -29.07 -8.77 3.48
CA SER A 58 -29.02 -7.40 4.05
C SER A 58 -29.14 -6.29 3.00
N SER A 59 -29.08 -6.63 1.70
CA SER A 59 -29.11 -5.65 0.62
C SER A 59 -30.53 -5.18 0.27
N LYS A 60 -30.64 -4.08 -0.48
CA LYS A 60 -31.90 -3.61 -1.07
C LYS A 60 -32.49 -4.58 -2.11
N HIS A 61 -31.71 -5.55 -2.58
CA HIS A 61 -32.10 -6.55 -3.58
C HIS A 61 -32.37 -7.93 -2.97
N ASN A 62 -32.59 -8.03 -1.66
CA ASN A 62 -32.85 -9.29 -0.97
C ASN A 62 -34.13 -10.04 -1.39
N ASN A 63 -34.99 -9.40 -2.18
CA ASN A 63 -36.19 -10.02 -2.77
C ASN A 63 -35.98 -10.49 -4.23
N VAL A 64 -34.80 -10.28 -4.79
CA VAL A 64 -34.43 -10.69 -6.16
C VAL A 64 -33.56 -11.94 -6.08
N THR A 65 -33.82 -12.96 -6.89
CA THR A 65 -32.99 -14.18 -6.82
C THR A 65 -31.61 -13.94 -7.43
N CYS A 66 -30.59 -14.64 -6.94
CA CYS A 66 -29.21 -14.42 -7.38
C CYS A 66 -29.04 -14.57 -8.90
N ILE A 67 -29.74 -15.52 -9.52
CA ILE A 67 -29.66 -15.77 -10.95
C ILE A 67 -30.31 -14.67 -11.79
N ASP A 68 -31.25 -13.89 -11.24
CA ASP A 68 -31.92 -12.85 -12.02
C ASP A 68 -30.97 -11.71 -12.39
N CYS A 69 -29.89 -11.54 -11.62
CA CYS A 69 -28.82 -10.58 -11.89
C CYS A 69 -27.57 -11.23 -12.51
N HIS A 70 -27.19 -12.42 -12.04
CA HIS A 70 -25.95 -13.07 -12.49
C HIS A 70 -26.10 -13.86 -13.80
N TYR A 71 -27.32 -14.07 -14.31
CA TYR A 71 -27.56 -14.77 -15.56
C TYR A 71 -28.18 -13.79 -16.57
N PRO A 72 -27.59 -13.67 -17.78
CA PRO A 72 -28.13 -12.77 -18.78
C PRO A 72 -29.53 -13.22 -19.20
N PRO A 73 -30.45 -12.28 -19.51
CA PRO A 73 -31.83 -12.61 -19.86
C PRO A 73 -31.96 -13.39 -21.19
N GLU A 74 -30.93 -13.40 -22.03
CA GLU A 74 -30.90 -14.18 -23.27
C GLU A 74 -30.73 -15.69 -23.00
N LEU A 75 -31.52 -16.51 -23.71
CA LEU A 75 -31.50 -17.97 -23.56
C LEU A 75 -30.12 -18.60 -23.78
N ARG A 76 -29.37 -18.12 -24.80
CA ARG A 76 -28.02 -18.63 -25.11
C ARG A 76 -27.02 -18.34 -23.97
N GLY A 77 -27.03 -17.12 -23.45
CA GLY A 77 -26.19 -16.73 -22.32
C GLY A 77 -26.53 -17.49 -21.04
N THR A 78 -27.82 -17.70 -20.76
CA THR A 78 -28.28 -18.51 -19.62
C THR A 78 -27.77 -19.96 -19.71
N ILE A 79 -27.80 -20.58 -20.89
CA ILE A 79 -27.28 -21.94 -21.10
C ILE A 79 -25.76 -21.98 -20.89
N TRP A 80 -25.03 -20.99 -21.42
CA TRP A 80 -23.58 -20.88 -21.26
C TRP A 80 -23.15 -20.76 -19.79
N VAL A 81 -23.81 -19.89 -19.01
CA VAL A 81 -23.51 -19.73 -17.58
C VAL A 81 -23.82 -21.02 -16.81
N LYS A 82 -24.89 -21.76 -17.15
CA LYS A 82 -25.15 -23.08 -16.54
C LYS A 82 -24.08 -24.11 -16.87
N TYR A 83 -23.57 -24.13 -18.10
CA TYR A 83 -22.44 -24.98 -18.47
C TYR A 83 -21.17 -24.60 -17.67
N GLN A 84 -20.88 -23.31 -17.53
CA GLN A 84 -19.78 -22.84 -16.67
C GLN A 84 -19.98 -23.23 -15.20
N ALA A 85 -21.21 -23.19 -14.69
CA ALA A 85 -21.52 -23.60 -13.32
C ALA A 85 -21.17 -25.07 -13.05
N LEU A 86 -21.30 -25.96 -14.04
CA LEU A 86 -20.84 -27.36 -13.92
C LEU A 86 -19.33 -27.45 -13.68
N SER A 87 -18.53 -26.58 -14.32
CA SER A 87 -17.09 -26.52 -14.08
C SER A 87 -16.76 -26.06 -12.65
N GLN A 88 -17.61 -25.24 -12.04
CA GLN A 88 -17.44 -24.80 -10.65
C GLN A 88 -17.75 -25.93 -9.67
N VAL A 89 -18.74 -26.80 -9.99
CA VAL A 89 -19.00 -28.03 -9.23
C VAL A 89 -17.82 -28.98 -9.31
N ALA A 90 -17.22 -29.15 -10.50
CA ALA A 90 -16.00 -29.95 -10.66
C ALA A 90 -14.83 -29.38 -9.84
N LYS A 91 -14.57 -28.07 -9.94
CA LYS A 91 -13.51 -27.40 -9.13
C LYS A 91 -13.77 -27.50 -7.63
N TRP A 92 -15.04 -27.40 -7.20
CA TRP A 92 -15.43 -27.62 -5.81
C TRP A 92 -15.10 -29.05 -5.36
N ALA A 93 -15.46 -30.06 -6.17
CA ALA A 93 -15.18 -31.46 -5.88
C ALA A 93 -13.67 -31.75 -5.84
N THR A 94 -12.88 -31.12 -6.70
CA THR A 94 -11.41 -31.27 -6.74
C THR A 94 -10.64 -30.30 -5.85
N GLN A 95 -11.34 -29.43 -5.10
CA GLN A 95 -10.74 -28.39 -4.26
C GLN A 95 -9.80 -27.41 -5.00
N THR A 96 -10.01 -27.20 -6.30
CA THR A 96 -9.19 -26.32 -7.16
C THR A 96 -9.87 -24.97 -7.45
N TYR A 97 -10.86 -24.60 -6.64
CA TYR A 97 -11.61 -23.35 -6.78
C TYR A 97 -10.87 -22.17 -6.12
N SER A 98 -11.10 -20.95 -6.61
CA SER A 98 -10.61 -19.72 -6.00
C SER A 98 -11.58 -19.22 -4.93
N SER A 99 -11.07 -18.70 -3.81
CA SER A 99 -11.86 -18.09 -2.72
C SER A 99 -12.50 -16.74 -3.02
N LYS A 100 -12.22 -16.13 -4.19
CA LYS A 100 -12.80 -14.85 -4.61
C LYS A 100 -13.65 -15.05 -5.86
N PRO A 101 -14.84 -15.68 -5.75
CA PRO A 101 -15.73 -15.82 -6.89
C PRO A 101 -16.13 -14.43 -7.37
N PHE A 102 -16.00 -14.22 -8.68
CA PHE A 102 -16.44 -13.03 -9.37
C PHE A 102 -17.43 -13.44 -10.43
N ALA A 103 -18.50 -12.67 -10.57
CA ALA A 103 -19.51 -12.88 -11.60
C ALA A 103 -19.76 -11.56 -12.30
N GLU A 104 -19.66 -11.60 -13.63
CA GLU A 104 -19.97 -10.46 -14.49
C GLU A 104 -21.49 -10.28 -14.51
N VAL A 105 -21.96 -9.05 -14.29
CA VAL A 105 -23.38 -8.70 -14.32
C VAL A 105 -23.58 -7.68 -15.44
N GLU A 106 -24.28 -8.12 -16.48
CA GLU A 106 -24.58 -7.28 -17.64
C GLU A 106 -25.70 -6.28 -17.33
N ASP A 107 -25.65 -5.11 -17.97
CA ASP A 107 -26.68 -4.06 -17.85
C ASP A 107 -28.08 -4.57 -18.21
N ALA A 108 -28.18 -5.51 -19.17
CA ALA A 108 -29.44 -6.15 -19.58
C ALA A 108 -30.12 -6.92 -18.44
N SER A 109 -29.35 -7.45 -17.49
CA SER A 109 -29.88 -8.14 -16.31
C SER A 109 -30.55 -7.15 -15.36
N CYS A 110 -29.99 -5.94 -15.21
CA CYS A 110 -30.58 -4.85 -14.43
C CYS A 110 -31.85 -4.30 -15.09
N LEU A 111 -31.84 -4.18 -16.43
CA LEU A 111 -32.92 -3.62 -17.24
C LEU A 111 -34.00 -4.65 -17.63
N ARG A 112 -33.96 -5.86 -17.06
CA ARG A 112 -34.94 -6.90 -17.38
C ARG A 112 -36.34 -6.49 -16.95
N SER A 113 -37.34 -7.05 -17.63
CA SER A 113 -38.75 -6.85 -17.28
C SER A 113 -39.02 -7.21 -15.81
N GLY A 114 -39.61 -6.27 -15.05
CA GLY A 114 -39.87 -6.42 -13.62
C GLY A 114 -38.77 -5.88 -12.68
N CYS A 115 -37.65 -5.39 -13.22
CA CYS A 115 -36.56 -4.76 -12.44
C CYS A 115 -36.48 -3.24 -12.69
N HIS A 116 -35.40 -2.73 -13.31
CA HIS A 116 -35.25 -1.30 -13.60
C HIS A 116 -35.77 -0.95 -15.00
N THR A 117 -36.76 -0.05 -15.09
CA THR A 117 -37.19 0.48 -16.39
C THR A 117 -36.23 1.57 -16.87
N SER A 118 -36.00 1.65 -18.18
CA SER A 118 -35.12 2.64 -18.82
C SER A 118 -35.51 4.10 -18.53
N ARG A 119 -36.74 4.34 -18.07
CA ARG A 119 -37.19 5.65 -17.55
C ARG A 119 -36.34 6.16 -16.38
N LEU A 120 -35.74 5.30 -15.57
CA LEU A 120 -34.83 5.69 -14.48
C LEU A 120 -33.50 6.29 -14.98
N LEU A 121 -33.24 6.19 -16.29
CA LEU A 121 -32.08 6.82 -16.95
C LEU A 121 -32.37 8.27 -17.38
N GLU A 122 -33.57 8.79 -17.10
CA GLU A 122 -34.00 10.13 -17.49
C GLU A 122 -34.15 11.04 -16.26
N GLY A 123 -33.32 12.10 -16.22
CA GLY A 123 -33.37 13.14 -15.19
C GLY A 123 -32.37 12.97 -14.05
N LYS A 124 -32.45 13.91 -13.11
CA LYS A 124 -31.53 14.01 -11.96
C LYS A 124 -32.10 13.27 -10.75
N VAL A 125 -31.26 12.48 -10.09
CA VAL A 125 -31.54 11.82 -8.82
C VAL A 125 -30.68 12.42 -7.72
N THR A 126 -31.20 12.43 -6.50
CA THR A 126 -30.42 12.81 -5.31
C THR A 126 -29.86 11.54 -4.67
N PHE A 127 -28.54 11.45 -4.62
CA PHE A 127 -27.77 10.45 -3.91
C PHE A 127 -27.23 11.04 -2.60
N LYS A 128 -26.83 10.15 -1.67
CA LYS A 128 -26.34 10.44 -0.31
C LYS A 128 -25.68 11.82 -0.15
N ARG A 129 -26.00 12.54 0.93
CA ARG A 129 -25.46 13.87 1.26
C ARG A 129 -25.85 14.96 0.25
N GLY A 130 -27.00 14.81 -0.40
CA GLY A 130 -27.53 15.79 -1.35
C GLY A 130 -26.78 15.85 -2.69
N ILE A 131 -26.05 14.79 -3.05
CA ILE A 131 -25.34 14.71 -4.33
C ILE A 131 -26.35 14.55 -5.46
N ILE A 132 -26.37 15.49 -6.40
CA ILE A 132 -27.21 15.45 -7.59
C ILE A 132 -26.47 14.66 -8.67
N PHE A 133 -27.10 13.62 -9.21
CA PHE A 133 -26.54 12.76 -10.24
C PHE A 133 -27.51 12.56 -11.40
N ASP A 134 -27.00 12.49 -12.64
CA ASP A 134 -27.80 12.26 -13.84
C ASP A 134 -27.24 11.05 -14.61
N HIS A 135 -28.05 10.03 -14.84
CA HIS A 135 -27.63 8.80 -15.52
C HIS A 135 -27.40 9.00 -17.02
N GLY A 136 -28.11 9.94 -17.67
CA GLY A 136 -28.06 10.11 -19.13
C GLY A 136 -26.65 10.39 -19.64
N PRO A 137 -26.00 11.49 -19.20
CA PRO A 137 -24.66 11.86 -19.63
C PRO A 137 -23.56 10.86 -19.25
N HIS A 138 -23.82 9.97 -18.28
CA HIS A 138 -22.84 9.01 -17.75
C HIS A 138 -22.96 7.62 -18.39
N LEU A 139 -24.17 7.21 -18.78
CA LEU A 139 -24.42 5.86 -19.33
C LEU A 139 -24.73 5.86 -20.82
N LYS A 140 -25.36 6.91 -21.38
CA LYS A 140 -25.74 6.94 -22.81
C LYS A 140 -24.64 7.45 -23.72
N GLU A 141 -23.72 8.24 -23.18
CA GLU A 141 -22.66 8.89 -23.94
C GLU A 141 -21.29 8.33 -23.55
N GLU A 142 -20.44 8.11 -24.55
CA GLU A 142 -19.04 7.83 -24.29
C GLU A 142 -18.33 9.12 -23.82
N ARG A 143 -17.71 9.07 -22.64
CA ARG A 143 -17.04 10.23 -22.05
C ARG A 143 -15.55 9.94 -21.92
N ARG A 144 -14.73 10.69 -22.66
CA ARG A 144 -13.25 10.60 -22.62
C ARG A 144 -12.73 9.20 -22.97
N GLY A 145 -13.32 8.58 -24.00
CA GLY A 145 -12.93 7.23 -24.45
C GLY A 145 -13.39 6.12 -23.50
N ARG A 146 -14.45 6.35 -22.72
CA ARG A 146 -14.94 5.42 -21.70
C ARG A 146 -16.45 5.31 -21.75
N GLN A 147 -16.92 4.09 -21.97
CA GLN A 147 -18.31 3.70 -21.83
C GLN A 147 -18.52 3.07 -20.45
N LEU A 148 -19.35 3.68 -19.61
CA LEU A 148 -19.67 3.13 -18.29
C LEU A 148 -20.80 2.08 -18.38
N ARG A 149 -20.84 1.22 -17.38
CA ARG A 149 -21.84 0.18 -17.14
C ARG A 149 -22.56 0.44 -15.82
N CYS A 150 -23.71 -0.19 -15.60
CA CYS A 150 -24.41 -0.11 -14.32
C CYS A 150 -23.49 -0.50 -13.15
N THR A 151 -22.72 -1.57 -13.32
CA THR A 151 -21.76 -2.08 -12.32
C THR A 151 -20.54 -1.19 -12.10
N SER A 152 -20.27 -0.24 -13.00
CA SER A 152 -19.20 0.75 -12.79
C SER A 152 -19.45 1.56 -11.52
N CYS A 153 -20.72 1.82 -11.19
CA CYS A 153 -21.15 2.51 -9.98
C CYS A 153 -21.82 1.56 -8.97
N HIS A 154 -22.75 0.72 -9.41
CA HIS A 154 -23.49 -0.25 -8.59
C HIS A 154 -22.66 -1.52 -8.40
N SER A 155 -21.74 -1.47 -7.46
CA SER A 155 -20.61 -2.39 -7.36
C SER A 155 -20.64 -3.18 -6.05
N GLN A 156 -19.90 -4.29 -5.98
CA GLN A 156 -19.94 -5.22 -4.83
C GLN A 156 -18.82 -4.92 -3.80
N ILE A 157 -18.36 -3.68 -3.76
CA ILE A 157 -17.11 -3.29 -3.08
C ILE A 157 -17.25 -3.29 -1.55
N VAL A 158 -18.45 -2.99 -1.04
CA VAL A 158 -18.67 -2.76 0.38
C VAL A 158 -18.83 -4.08 1.11
N VAL A 159 -17.88 -4.37 2.01
CA VAL A 159 -17.91 -5.59 2.83
C VAL A 159 -19.22 -5.64 3.62
N GLY A 160 -20.00 -6.71 3.41
CA GLY A 160 -21.29 -6.92 4.07
C GLY A 160 -22.51 -6.37 3.32
N THR A 161 -22.34 -5.73 2.16
CA THR A 161 -23.45 -5.42 1.23
C THR A 161 -23.16 -6.02 -0.15
N HIS A 162 -24.21 -6.42 -0.87
CA HIS A 162 -24.03 -7.17 -2.13
C HIS A 162 -23.92 -6.27 -3.37
N ILE A 163 -24.67 -5.16 -3.42
CA ILE A 163 -24.59 -4.18 -4.51
C ILE A 163 -24.94 -2.79 -3.96
N GLU A 164 -24.01 -1.84 -4.11
CA GLU A 164 -24.20 -0.48 -3.60
C GLU A 164 -23.41 0.53 -4.44
N VAL A 165 -23.91 1.77 -4.50
CA VAL A 165 -23.16 2.90 -5.08
C VAL A 165 -22.26 3.49 -4.01
N THR A 166 -20.96 3.58 -4.30
CA THR A 166 -19.99 4.25 -3.43
C THR A 166 -19.63 5.62 -3.99
N THR A 167 -19.45 6.60 -3.11
CA THR A 167 -19.03 7.96 -3.50
C THR A 167 -17.63 7.98 -4.11
N THR A 168 -16.79 7.00 -3.76
CA THR A 168 -15.45 6.81 -4.30
C THR A 168 -15.46 6.70 -5.83
N THR A 169 -16.44 6.03 -6.43
CA THR A 169 -16.55 5.93 -7.90
C THR A 169 -16.73 7.30 -8.56
N CYS A 170 -17.55 8.18 -7.98
CA CYS A 170 -17.74 9.54 -8.47
C CYS A 170 -16.40 10.31 -8.43
N TYR A 171 -15.70 10.21 -7.30
CA TYR A 171 -14.45 10.92 -7.05
C TYR A 171 -13.32 10.50 -7.99
N LEU A 172 -13.26 9.21 -8.35
CA LEU A 172 -12.26 8.66 -9.28
C LEU A 172 -12.27 9.35 -10.65
N CYS A 173 -13.44 9.70 -11.17
CA CYS A 173 -13.51 10.40 -12.45
C CYS A 173 -13.34 11.91 -12.26
N HIS A 174 -14.08 12.51 -11.31
CA HIS A 174 -14.19 13.95 -11.19
C HIS A 174 -12.99 14.64 -10.51
N PHE A 175 -12.16 13.90 -9.75
CA PHE A 175 -11.00 14.46 -9.06
C PHE A 175 -9.64 13.91 -9.53
N LYS A 176 -9.57 12.74 -10.19
CA LYS A 176 -8.29 12.16 -10.62
C LYS A 176 -7.57 13.09 -11.61
N GLY A 177 -6.37 13.52 -11.24
CA GLY A 177 -5.54 14.43 -12.05
C GLY A 177 -5.99 15.90 -11.98
N MET A 178 -6.96 16.24 -11.13
CA MET A 178 -7.56 17.58 -11.04
C MET A 178 -7.07 18.41 -9.84
N LYS A 179 -6.06 17.92 -9.11
CA LYS A 179 -5.45 18.58 -7.95
C LYS A 179 -4.00 18.97 -8.27
N THR A 180 -3.68 20.25 -8.15
CA THR A 180 -2.31 20.78 -8.16
C THR A 180 -1.88 21.16 -6.73
N SER A 181 -0.66 21.67 -6.54
CA SER A 181 -0.12 22.01 -5.22
C SER A 181 -0.87 23.14 -4.51
N ARG A 182 -1.66 23.97 -5.22
CA ARG A 182 -2.39 25.13 -4.66
C ARG A 182 -3.86 25.25 -5.07
N GLU A 183 -4.32 24.47 -6.05
CA GLU A 183 -5.69 24.58 -6.59
C GLU A 183 -6.27 23.19 -6.89
N PHE A 184 -7.59 23.04 -6.77
CA PHE A 184 -8.28 21.84 -7.23
C PHE A 184 -9.55 22.23 -7.97
N HIS A 185 -9.70 21.72 -9.20
CA HIS A 185 -10.82 22.06 -10.08
C HIS A 185 -11.51 20.77 -10.53
N PRO A 186 -12.53 20.27 -9.82
CA PRO A 186 -13.20 19.05 -10.23
C PRO A 186 -13.81 19.20 -11.62
N LEU A 187 -13.93 18.08 -12.34
CA LEU A 187 -14.57 18.07 -13.65
C LEU A 187 -16.00 18.60 -13.55
N GLY A 188 -16.28 19.69 -14.27
CA GLY A 188 -17.57 20.40 -14.28
C GLY A 188 -17.77 21.38 -13.11
N GLY A 189 -16.86 21.42 -12.13
CA GLY A 189 -16.97 22.27 -10.95
C GLY A 189 -17.75 21.63 -9.79
N CYS A 190 -17.64 22.21 -8.60
CA CYS A 190 -18.23 21.67 -7.36
C CYS A 190 -19.76 21.57 -7.43
N THR A 191 -20.40 22.56 -8.08
CA THR A 191 -21.85 22.71 -8.16
C THR A 191 -22.55 21.68 -9.04
N VAL A 192 -21.79 20.88 -9.80
CA VAL A 192 -22.34 19.76 -10.57
C VAL A 192 -22.84 18.65 -9.65
N CYS A 193 -22.17 18.43 -8.52
CA CYS A 193 -22.52 17.38 -7.58
C CYS A 193 -23.36 17.91 -6.42
N HIS A 194 -23.10 19.10 -5.87
CA HIS A 194 -23.81 19.58 -4.69
C HIS A 194 -24.12 21.07 -4.78
N THR A 195 -25.24 21.50 -4.22
CA THR A 195 -25.64 22.91 -4.21
C THR A 195 -24.96 23.68 -3.09
N VAL A 196 -24.81 24.98 -3.30
CA VAL A 196 -24.31 25.93 -2.30
C VAL A 196 -25.32 26.02 -1.14
N PRO A 197 -24.87 26.05 0.14
CA PRO A 197 -25.76 26.27 1.27
C PRO A 197 -26.57 27.57 1.10
N LYS A 198 -27.89 27.50 1.31
CA LYS A 198 -28.80 28.65 1.18
C LYS A 198 -28.88 29.50 2.44
N GLU A 199 -28.56 28.93 3.59
CA GLU A 199 -28.63 29.60 4.89
C GLU A 199 -27.27 30.16 5.32
N ASP A 200 -27.30 31.20 6.14
CA ASP A 200 -26.11 31.81 6.71
C ASP A 200 -25.48 30.88 7.74
N ILE A 201 -24.19 30.56 7.54
CA ILE A 201 -23.44 29.70 8.45
C ILE A 201 -22.73 30.59 9.49
N LYS A 202 -23.01 30.38 10.78
CA LYS A 202 -22.31 31.06 11.87
C LYS A 202 -20.97 30.39 12.16
N LEU A 203 -19.87 31.12 12.00
CA LEU A 203 -18.52 30.74 12.42
C LEU A 203 -18.10 31.68 13.55
N GLY A 204 -18.34 31.26 14.80
CA GLY A 204 -18.15 32.12 15.97
C GLY A 204 -19.08 33.33 15.95
N THR A 205 -18.54 34.54 15.96
CA THR A 205 -19.31 35.81 15.89
C THR A 205 -19.63 36.25 14.47
N ILE A 206 -19.12 35.56 13.44
CA ILE A 206 -19.25 35.96 12.03
C ILE A 206 -20.33 35.10 11.37
N ALA A 207 -21.33 35.75 10.77
CA ALA A 207 -22.28 35.10 9.87
C ALA A 207 -21.70 35.08 8.45
N PHE A 208 -21.59 33.90 7.86
CA PHE A 208 -20.99 33.70 6.55
C PHE A 208 -22.04 33.23 5.53
N ASN A 209 -22.38 34.13 4.60
CA ASN A 209 -23.34 33.87 3.53
C ASN A 209 -22.62 33.34 2.28
N HIS A 210 -22.86 32.08 1.92
CA HIS A 210 -22.18 31.45 0.78
C HIS A 210 -22.68 31.96 -0.58
N GLU A 211 -23.94 32.38 -0.68
CA GLU A 211 -24.50 32.95 -1.91
C GLU A 211 -23.76 34.24 -2.33
N SER A 212 -23.43 35.09 -1.36
CA SER A 212 -22.67 36.33 -1.58
C SER A 212 -21.26 36.06 -2.11
N MET A 213 -20.61 34.99 -1.67
CA MET A 213 -19.26 34.61 -2.09
C MET A 213 -19.26 34.05 -3.51
N VAL A 214 -20.27 33.24 -3.84
CA VAL A 214 -20.46 32.70 -5.19
C VAL A 214 -20.81 33.82 -6.18
N LYS A 215 -21.69 34.76 -5.80
CA LYS A 215 -21.98 35.97 -6.60
C LYS A 215 -20.74 36.83 -6.88
N ARG A 216 -19.77 36.83 -5.96
CA ARG A 216 -18.48 37.53 -6.10
C ARG A 216 -17.40 36.68 -6.80
N ASN A 217 -17.76 35.50 -7.31
CA ASN A 217 -16.87 34.59 -8.01
C ASN A 217 -15.63 34.15 -7.19
N VAL A 218 -15.79 34.04 -5.87
CA VAL A 218 -14.71 33.54 -4.99
C VAL A 218 -14.64 32.02 -5.09
N GLY A 219 -13.48 31.49 -5.47
CA GLY A 219 -13.24 30.05 -5.59
C GLY A 219 -13.45 29.31 -4.26
N CYS A 220 -14.16 28.19 -4.29
CA CYS A 220 -14.48 27.39 -3.09
C CYS A 220 -13.22 26.91 -2.37
N GLU A 221 -12.17 26.60 -3.13
CA GLU A 221 -10.87 26.13 -2.66
C GLU A 221 -10.11 27.17 -1.83
N LYS A 222 -10.49 28.45 -1.88
CA LYS A 222 -9.88 29.49 -1.03
C LYS A 222 -10.26 29.34 0.44
N CYS A 223 -11.38 28.67 0.73
CA CYS A 223 -11.86 28.43 2.10
C CYS A 223 -11.94 26.92 2.42
N HIS A 224 -12.35 26.10 1.46
CA HIS A 224 -12.46 24.65 1.62
C HIS A 224 -11.15 23.95 1.25
N LEU A 225 -10.15 24.10 2.12
CA LEU A 225 -8.81 23.54 1.95
C LEU A 225 -8.81 22.04 2.23
N ASN A 226 -7.92 21.29 1.55
CA ASN A 226 -7.67 19.87 1.80
C ASN A 226 -8.91 18.96 1.76
N VAL A 227 -9.96 19.36 1.03
CA VAL A 227 -11.20 18.58 0.95
C VAL A 227 -11.10 17.32 0.10
N VAL A 228 -10.00 17.14 -0.62
CA VAL A 228 -9.72 15.95 -1.44
C VAL A 228 -8.40 15.32 -1.01
N GLU A 229 -8.47 14.05 -0.62
CA GLU A 229 -7.34 13.19 -0.25
C GLU A 229 -7.25 11.99 -1.19
N GLY A 230 -6.03 11.57 -1.55
CA GLY A 230 -5.80 10.48 -2.51
C GLY A 230 -5.69 10.96 -3.96
N SER A 231 -5.21 10.06 -4.83
CA SER A 231 -4.86 10.37 -6.23
C SER A 231 -5.64 9.56 -7.27
N GLY A 232 -6.33 8.48 -6.87
CA GLY A 232 -7.08 7.63 -7.80
C GLY A 232 -6.20 6.94 -8.84
N GLN A 233 -4.90 6.77 -8.57
CA GLN A 233 -4.00 6.10 -9.50
C GLN A 233 -4.39 4.63 -9.66
N ALA A 234 -4.17 4.09 -10.86
CA ALA A 234 -4.38 2.68 -11.15
C ALA A 234 -3.03 1.98 -11.25
N PRO A 235 -2.40 1.63 -10.13
CA PRO A 235 -1.03 1.18 -10.17
C PRO A 235 -0.94 -0.25 -10.70
N GLN A 236 0.14 -0.53 -11.45
CA GLN A 236 0.30 -1.76 -12.23
C GLN A 236 0.20 -3.03 -11.38
N GLU A 237 0.54 -2.96 -10.10
CA GLU A 237 0.47 -4.08 -9.19
C GLU A 237 -0.94 -4.66 -9.01
N ARG A 238 -1.98 -3.88 -9.24
CA ARG A 238 -3.36 -4.36 -9.14
C ARG A 238 -3.73 -5.32 -10.26
N CYS A 239 -3.04 -5.23 -11.40
CA CYS A 239 -3.20 -6.17 -12.50
C CYS A 239 -2.87 -7.60 -12.07
N TYR A 240 -1.93 -7.79 -11.11
CA TYR A 240 -1.52 -9.11 -10.62
C TYR A 240 -2.61 -9.85 -9.83
N THR A 241 -3.68 -9.14 -9.42
CA THR A 241 -4.84 -9.77 -8.79
C THR A 241 -5.49 -10.79 -9.74
N CYS A 242 -5.46 -10.52 -11.04
CA CYS A 242 -6.10 -11.35 -12.07
C CYS A 242 -5.11 -11.90 -13.11
N HIS A 243 -4.11 -11.12 -13.51
CA HIS A 243 -3.18 -11.44 -14.59
C HIS A 243 -1.81 -11.86 -14.05
N ASN A 244 -1.24 -12.94 -14.56
CA ASN A 244 0.11 -13.41 -14.21
C ASN A 244 1.00 -13.65 -15.43
N GLN A 245 0.59 -13.16 -16.61
CA GLN A 245 1.30 -13.32 -17.88
C GLN A 245 1.92 -11.97 -18.30
N PRO A 246 3.25 -11.88 -18.48
CA PRO A 246 3.93 -10.64 -18.85
C PRO A 246 3.37 -9.97 -20.11
N GLU A 247 2.94 -10.75 -21.09
CA GLU A 247 2.41 -10.27 -22.38
C GLU A 247 1.12 -9.45 -22.18
N LYS A 248 0.27 -9.87 -21.23
CA LYS A 248 -0.96 -9.15 -20.88
C LYS A 248 -0.66 -7.84 -20.15
N LEU A 249 0.42 -7.82 -19.36
CA LEU A 249 0.85 -6.65 -18.59
C LEU A 249 1.53 -5.58 -19.45
N GLN A 250 2.07 -5.93 -20.62
CA GLN A 250 2.63 -4.96 -21.57
C GLN A 250 1.60 -3.94 -22.06
N LYS A 251 0.31 -4.30 -22.06
CA LYS A 251 -0.79 -3.40 -22.42
C LYS A 251 -1.14 -2.38 -21.32
N TYR A 252 -0.49 -2.42 -20.16
CA TYR A 252 -0.78 -1.52 -19.02
C TYR A 252 -0.82 -0.03 -19.39
N ALA A 253 0.09 0.42 -20.25
CA ALA A 253 0.13 1.83 -20.68
C ALA A 253 -1.05 2.24 -21.58
N ASP A 254 -1.74 1.28 -22.19
CA ASP A 254 -2.85 1.50 -23.11
C ASP A 254 -4.16 1.74 -22.34
N THR A 255 -4.32 2.98 -21.86
CA THR A 255 -5.46 3.37 -21.01
C THR A 255 -6.82 3.22 -21.71
N PRO A 256 -7.01 3.57 -23.00
CA PRO A 256 -8.25 3.31 -23.72
C PRO A 256 -8.59 1.82 -23.76
N PHE A 257 -7.66 0.96 -24.19
CA PHE A 257 -7.86 -0.49 -24.21
C PHE A 257 -8.22 -1.04 -22.83
N MET A 258 -7.55 -0.56 -21.77
CA MET A 258 -7.84 -1.02 -20.41
C MET A 258 -9.27 -0.77 -19.99
N HIS A 259 -9.83 0.42 -20.28
CA HIS A 259 -11.23 0.74 -19.95
C HIS A 259 -12.22 0.05 -20.89
N GLU A 260 -11.91 -0.04 -22.19
CA GLU A 260 -12.75 -0.72 -23.17
C GLU A 260 -12.89 -2.20 -22.82
N PHE A 261 -11.77 -2.92 -22.71
CA PHE A 261 -11.79 -4.36 -22.47
C PHE A 261 -12.35 -4.68 -21.07
N HIS A 262 -11.79 -4.09 -20.01
CA HIS A 262 -12.15 -4.49 -18.65
C HIS A 262 -13.47 -3.87 -18.18
N VAL A 263 -13.70 -2.57 -18.42
CA VAL A 263 -14.89 -1.89 -17.88
C VAL A 263 -16.07 -2.04 -18.83
N ALA A 264 -15.93 -1.64 -20.10
CA ALA A 264 -17.04 -1.67 -21.05
C ALA A 264 -17.38 -3.09 -21.54
N GLY A 265 -16.37 -3.94 -21.77
CA GLY A 265 -16.53 -5.32 -22.22
C GLY A 265 -16.85 -6.29 -21.09
N HIS A 266 -16.10 -6.23 -19.99
CA HIS A 266 -16.17 -7.21 -18.89
C HIS A 266 -16.76 -6.67 -17.58
N HIS A 267 -17.36 -5.48 -17.60
CA HIS A 267 -18.13 -4.94 -16.46
C HIS A 267 -17.34 -4.86 -15.14
N ILE A 268 -16.00 -4.75 -15.23
CA ILE A 268 -15.10 -4.71 -14.07
C ILE A 268 -15.21 -3.35 -13.37
N GLU A 269 -15.43 -3.38 -12.06
CA GLU A 269 -15.56 -2.18 -11.22
C GLU A 269 -14.24 -1.41 -11.06
N CYS A 270 -14.33 -0.08 -11.03
CA CYS A 270 -13.17 0.82 -11.09
C CYS A 270 -12.18 0.63 -9.94
N THR A 271 -12.66 0.37 -8.73
CA THR A 271 -11.85 0.27 -7.50
C THR A 271 -10.99 -0.97 -7.43
N ARG A 272 -11.20 -1.97 -8.30
CA ARG A 272 -10.26 -3.09 -8.47
C ARG A 272 -8.94 -2.61 -9.04
N CYS A 273 -8.98 -1.58 -9.89
CA CYS A 273 -7.80 -1.03 -10.55
C CYS A 273 -7.35 0.29 -9.91
N HIS A 274 -8.25 1.12 -9.40
CA HIS A 274 -7.93 2.46 -8.89
C HIS A 274 -7.89 2.61 -7.36
N SER A 275 -6.88 3.31 -6.84
CA SER A 275 -6.79 3.70 -5.43
C SER A 275 -7.93 4.63 -5.02
N GLU A 276 -8.29 4.63 -3.73
CA GLU A 276 -9.39 5.46 -3.24
C GLU A 276 -9.04 6.96 -3.33
N ILE A 277 -10.05 7.77 -3.71
CA ILE A 277 -10.06 9.21 -3.47
C ILE A 277 -11.14 9.48 -2.42
N ARG A 278 -10.82 10.28 -1.40
CA ARG A 278 -11.76 10.70 -0.36
C ARG A 278 -12.08 12.18 -0.51
N HIS A 279 -13.36 12.52 -0.34
CA HIS A 279 -13.82 13.90 -0.33
C HIS A 279 -14.64 14.20 0.93
N LYS A 280 -14.13 15.08 1.79
CA LYS A 280 -14.75 15.48 3.05
C LYS A 280 -14.34 16.90 3.44
N LEU A 281 -15.20 17.61 4.17
CA LEU A 281 -14.83 18.88 4.78
C LEU A 281 -13.90 18.60 5.97
N PRO A 282 -12.74 19.27 6.10
CA PRO A 282 -11.93 19.20 7.30
C PRO A 282 -12.67 19.84 8.49
N PRO A 283 -12.33 19.46 9.74
CA PRO A 283 -12.86 20.15 10.91
C PRO A 283 -12.50 21.65 10.86
N PRO A 284 -13.38 22.54 11.35
CA PRO A 284 -13.09 23.97 11.43
C PRO A 284 -11.77 24.26 12.15
N ILE A 285 -10.96 25.16 11.59
CA ILE A 285 -9.68 25.57 12.16
C ILE A 285 -9.95 26.38 13.44
N GLY A 286 -9.35 26.01 14.57
CA GLY A 286 -9.43 26.74 15.84
C GLY A 286 -10.44 26.21 16.88
N LEU A 287 -10.99 25.00 16.69
CA LEU A 287 -11.86 24.37 17.69
C LEU A 287 -11.08 23.95 18.95
N SER A 288 -11.66 24.20 20.12
CA SER A 288 -11.19 23.61 21.39
C SER A 288 -11.42 22.09 21.38
N LEU A 289 -10.76 21.35 22.29
CA LEU A 289 -10.92 19.89 22.41
C LEU A 289 -12.39 19.49 22.61
N SER A 290 -13.14 20.26 23.41
CA SER A 290 -14.58 20.09 23.62
C SER A 290 -15.40 20.41 22.37
N GLY A 291 -15.03 21.46 21.61
CA GLY A 291 -15.68 21.81 20.34
C GLY A 291 -15.43 20.76 19.25
N LEU A 292 -14.27 20.11 19.24
CA LEU A 292 -13.96 19.00 18.34
C LEU A 292 -14.77 17.75 18.68
N LEU A 293 -14.89 17.42 19.98
CA LEU A 293 -15.72 16.29 20.46
C LEU A 293 -17.20 16.48 20.13
N GLN A 294 -17.71 17.70 20.27
CA GLN A 294 -19.10 18.03 19.94
C GLN A 294 -19.34 17.98 18.42
N TRP A 295 -18.43 18.54 17.62
CA TRP A 295 -18.49 18.46 16.15
C TRP A 295 -18.43 17.02 15.62
N LEU A 296 -17.65 16.13 16.27
CA LEU A 296 -17.61 14.69 15.93
C LEU A 296 -18.92 13.95 16.28
N SER A 297 -19.73 14.50 17.18
CA SER A 297 -20.99 13.90 17.64
C SER A 297 -22.23 14.45 16.91
N GLU A 298 -22.11 15.57 16.22
CA GLU A 298 -23.20 16.21 15.47
C GLU A 298 -23.29 15.65 14.03
N PRO A 299 -24.48 15.25 13.56
CA PRO A 299 -24.67 14.88 12.16
C PRO A 299 -24.37 16.09 11.27
N SER A 300 -23.72 15.86 10.14
CA SER A 300 -23.43 16.91 9.18
C SER A 300 -24.72 17.60 8.71
N SER A 301 -24.64 18.85 8.30
CA SER A 301 -25.78 19.62 7.77
C SER A 301 -26.50 18.91 6.61
N ALA A 302 -25.82 17.99 5.92
CA ALA A 302 -26.37 17.15 4.87
C ALA A 302 -27.11 15.90 5.40
N GLU A 303 -26.69 15.32 6.52
CA GLU A 303 -27.41 14.22 7.20
C GLU A 303 -28.67 14.74 7.91
N ALA A 304 -28.63 15.96 8.45
CA ALA A 304 -29.82 16.64 8.97
C ALA A 304 -30.87 16.89 7.86
N ALA A 305 -30.43 17.21 6.64
CA ALA A 305 -31.30 17.43 5.48
C ALA A 305 -31.90 16.13 4.89
N GLU A 306 -31.26 14.97 5.06
CA GLU A 306 -31.83 13.68 4.66
C GLU A 306 -32.97 13.24 5.60
N SER A 307 -32.92 13.63 6.88
CA SER A 307 -33.97 13.31 7.85
C SER A 307 -35.31 14.01 7.56
N SER A 308 -35.26 15.17 6.88
CA SER A 308 -36.42 16.00 6.56
C SER A 308 -37.02 15.72 5.16
N ALA A 309 -36.39 14.86 4.34
CA ALA A 309 -36.81 14.56 2.97
C ALA A 309 -37.59 13.25 2.79
N GLN A 310 -38.06 12.59 3.86
CA GLN A 310 -38.95 11.43 3.75
C GLN A 310 -40.35 11.85 3.28
N VAL A 311 -40.51 11.99 1.96
CA VAL A 311 -41.83 12.06 1.31
C VAL A 311 -42.46 10.67 1.37
N LEU A 312 -43.56 10.54 2.12
CA LEU A 312 -44.40 9.35 2.15
C LEU A 312 -44.88 8.98 0.72
N PRO A 313 -44.70 7.74 0.25
CA PRO A 313 -45.44 7.26 -0.92
C PRO A 313 -46.90 6.98 -0.54
N LYS A 314 -47.82 7.52 -1.33
CA LYS A 314 -49.27 7.22 -1.30
C LYS A 314 -49.50 5.71 -1.44
N ARG A 315 -50.26 5.14 -0.50
CA ARG A 315 -50.74 3.75 -0.51
C ARG A 315 -51.63 3.49 -1.73
N LEU A 316 -51.31 2.48 -2.52
CA LEU A 316 -52.27 1.78 -3.38
C LEU A 316 -51.96 0.27 -3.37
N PHE A 317 -53.02 -0.51 -3.12
CA PHE A 317 -53.13 -1.98 -3.09
C PHE A 317 -52.58 -2.74 -1.86
N GLN A 318 -53.51 -3.07 -0.95
CA GLN A 318 -53.35 -4.12 0.06
C GLN A 318 -53.84 -5.47 -0.49
N SER A 319 -53.12 -6.54 -0.18
CA SER A 319 -53.60 -7.93 -0.21
C SER A 319 -53.55 -8.52 1.21
N PRO A 320 -54.38 -9.53 1.54
CA PRO A 320 -54.89 -9.73 2.88
C PRO A 320 -53.92 -10.43 3.84
N ALA A 321 -54.15 -10.11 5.11
CA ALA A 321 -53.30 -10.37 6.26
C ALA A 321 -53.25 -11.86 6.66
N VAL A 322 -52.03 -12.33 6.94
CA VAL A 322 -51.80 -13.40 7.92
C VAL A 322 -51.29 -12.73 9.18
N LYS A 323 -52.10 -12.83 10.26
CA LYS A 323 -51.84 -12.22 11.57
C LYS A 323 -50.59 -12.82 12.23
N MET A 324 -49.67 -11.97 12.66
CA MET A 324 -48.78 -12.24 13.79
C MET A 324 -49.09 -11.25 14.92
N PRO A 325 -48.87 -11.62 16.19
CA PRO A 325 -49.40 -10.90 17.35
C PRO A 325 -48.77 -9.52 17.58
N GLU A 326 -49.50 -8.69 18.31
CA GLU A 326 -49.33 -7.25 18.51
C GLU A 326 -47.94 -6.82 18.99
N ALA A 327 -47.44 -5.78 18.33
CA ALA A 327 -46.21 -5.08 18.67
C ALA A 327 -46.38 -4.21 19.92
N HIS A 328 -45.38 -4.25 20.81
CA HIS A 328 -45.16 -3.20 21.80
C HIS A 328 -44.92 -1.83 21.12
N PRO A 329 -45.30 -0.72 21.75
CA PRO A 329 -45.17 0.61 21.17
C PRO A 329 -43.69 1.00 20.98
N ALA A 330 -43.46 1.85 19.97
CA ALA A 330 -42.14 2.32 19.56
C ALA A 330 -41.40 3.06 20.68
N THR A 331 -40.64 2.32 21.50
CA THR A 331 -39.52 2.88 22.24
C THR A 331 -38.39 3.13 21.26
N ARG A 332 -37.84 4.35 21.26
CA ARG A 332 -36.58 4.72 20.59
C ARG A 332 -35.60 3.57 20.70
N ASP A 333 -35.27 2.96 19.57
CA ASP A 333 -34.35 1.83 19.49
C ASP A 333 -32.96 2.32 19.91
N ARG A 334 -32.65 2.18 21.21
CA ARG A 334 -31.28 2.12 21.73
C ARG A 334 -30.78 0.68 21.64
N GLY A 335 -31.04 -0.01 20.53
CA GLY A 335 -30.25 -1.18 20.17
C GLY A 335 -28.79 -0.76 20.07
N LEU A 336 -27.91 -1.44 20.79
CA LEU A 336 -26.47 -1.31 20.57
C LEU A 336 -26.20 -1.62 19.10
N ASP A 337 -25.83 -0.61 18.31
CA ASP A 337 -25.33 -0.84 16.97
C ASP A 337 -24.00 -1.59 17.09
N CYS A 338 -24.06 -2.91 16.93
CA CYS A 338 -22.89 -3.77 17.01
C CYS A 338 -21.79 -3.31 16.04
N LYS A 339 -22.14 -2.65 14.92
CA LYS A 339 -21.16 -2.12 13.97
C LYS A 339 -20.40 -0.92 14.55
N ALA A 340 -20.96 -0.17 15.48
CA ALA A 340 -20.25 0.90 16.17
C ALA A 340 -19.04 0.39 16.99
N CYS A 341 -19.05 -0.89 17.40
CA CYS A 341 -17.94 -1.53 18.12
C CYS A 341 -17.24 -2.66 17.32
N HIS A 342 -17.87 -3.23 16.29
CA HIS A 342 -17.37 -4.37 15.49
C HIS A 342 -17.17 -4.03 14.00
N GLN A 343 -16.71 -2.82 13.67
CA GLN A 343 -16.24 -2.50 12.32
C GLN A 343 -14.75 -2.84 12.15
N ALA A 344 -14.40 -3.44 11.01
CA ALA A 344 -13.02 -3.57 10.52
C ALA A 344 -12.01 -4.28 11.47
N THR A 345 -12.47 -5.20 12.33
CA THR A 345 -11.64 -5.91 13.33
C THR A 345 -10.41 -6.64 12.75
N HIS A 346 -10.42 -6.96 11.45
CA HIS A 346 -9.33 -7.63 10.75
C HIS A 346 -8.62 -6.75 9.70
N GLN A 347 -8.98 -5.48 9.57
CA GLN A 347 -8.45 -4.61 8.52
C GLN A 347 -6.94 -4.40 8.67
N GLY A 348 -6.46 -4.13 9.88
CA GLY A 348 -5.01 -3.96 10.13
C GLY A 348 -4.22 -5.24 9.84
N VAL A 349 -4.79 -6.41 10.14
CA VAL A 349 -4.17 -7.71 9.85
C VAL A 349 -4.13 -7.98 8.36
N LEU A 350 -5.19 -7.63 7.64
CA LEU A 350 -5.24 -7.75 6.18
C LEU A 350 -4.23 -6.82 5.51
N GLU A 351 -4.17 -5.56 5.93
CA GLU A 351 -3.19 -4.59 5.40
C GLU A 351 -1.76 -5.03 5.68
N MET A 352 -1.48 -5.58 6.87
CA MET A 352 -0.19 -6.20 7.18
C MET A 352 0.10 -7.37 6.24
N TYR A 353 -0.84 -8.30 6.05
CA TYR A 353 -0.68 -9.47 5.17
C TYR A 353 -0.39 -9.08 3.71
N VAL A 354 -1.11 -8.07 3.21
CA VAL A 354 -0.95 -7.49 1.87
C VAL A 354 0.33 -6.64 1.76
N GLY A 355 0.87 -6.18 2.89
CA GLY A 355 2.09 -5.39 2.93
C GLY A 355 1.88 -3.90 2.68
N MET A 356 0.75 -3.33 3.12
CA MET A 356 0.38 -1.92 2.91
C MET A 356 -0.02 -1.24 4.22
N GLY A 357 -0.19 0.09 4.20
CA GLY A 357 -0.68 0.86 5.36
C GLY A 357 0.41 1.50 6.24
N GLY A 358 1.69 1.19 5.98
CA GLY A 358 2.84 1.79 6.68
C GLY A 358 3.29 3.16 6.16
N LYS A 359 4.12 3.85 6.95
CA LYS A 359 4.78 5.12 6.62
C LYS A 359 6.24 4.90 6.27
N GLY A 360 6.72 5.56 5.22
CA GLY A 360 8.15 5.60 4.88
C GLY A 360 8.73 4.34 4.24
N THR A 361 7.92 3.29 4.06
CA THR A 361 8.30 2.05 3.36
C THR A 361 7.38 1.84 2.14
N PRO A 362 7.90 1.31 1.02
CA PRO A 362 7.04 0.86 -0.08
C PRO A 362 6.13 -0.30 0.35
N MET A 363 5.14 -0.64 -0.48
CA MET A 363 4.35 -1.85 -0.25
C MET A 363 5.27 -3.09 -0.37
N ILE A 364 5.26 -3.98 0.63
CA ILE A 364 6.02 -5.22 0.62
C ILE A 364 5.06 -6.38 0.83
N PRO A 365 4.45 -6.95 -0.23
CA PRO A 365 3.50 -8.03 -0.08
C PRO A 365 4.10 -9.29 0.55
N GLY A 366 3.33 -9.94 1.43
CA GLY A 366 3.77 -11.20 2.03
C GLY A 366 3.90 -12.29 0.97
N HIS A 367 4.93 -13.13 1.05
CA HIS A 367 5.15 -14.21 0.09
C HIS A 367 3.94 -15.17 0.05
N MET A 368 3.36 -15.47 1.21
CA MET A 368 2.14 -16.29 1.31
C MET A 368 0.93 -15.62 0.64
N PHE A 369 0.82 -14.30 0.72
CA PHE A 369 -0.20 -13.54 0.01
C PHE A 369 0.00 -13.62 -1.51
N GLN A 370 1.24 -13.49 -1.98
CA GLN A 370 1.59 -13.56 -3.41
C GLN A 370 1.24 -14.91 -4.02
N VAL A 371 1.40 -16.01 -3.27
CA VAL A 371 0.98 -17.36 -3.70
C VAL A 371 -0.45 -17.71 -3.27
N ARG A 372 -1.26 -16.71 -2.88
CA ARG A 372 -2.71 -16.83 -2.61
C ARG A 372 -3.08 -17.76 -1.45
N VAL A 373 -2.22 -17.88 -0.44
CA VAL A 373 -2.54 -18.60 0.80
C VAL A 373 -3.57 -17.80 1.61
N GLU A 374 -4.56 -18.49 2.16
CA GLU A 374 -5.66 -17.88 2.91
C GLU A 374 -5.46 -17.96 4.42
N CYS A 375 -6.22 -17.14 5.17
CA CYS A 375 -6.12 -17.08 6.63
C CYS A 375 -6.33 -18.46 7.29
N VAL A 376 -7.27 -19.26 6.77
CA VAL A 376 -7.61 -20.59 7.29
C VAL A 376 -6.52 -21.63 7.06
N ALA A 377 -5.58 -21.39 6.14
CA ALA A 377 -4.45 -22.28 5.92
C ALA A 377 -3.48 -22.23 7.12
N CYS A 378 -3.39 -21.09 7.80
CA CYS A 378 -2.58 -20.92 9.00
C CYS A 378 -3.41 -21.16 10.27
N HIS A 379 -4.64 -20.64 10.33
CA HIS A 379 -5.52 -20.68 11.50
C HIS A 379 -6.34 -21.99 11.57
N VAL A 380 -5.69 -23.08 11.98
CA VAL A 380 -6.24 -24.44 11.93
C VAL A 380 -6.55 -25.06 13.30
N GLU A 381 -6.18 -24.41 14.41
CA GLU A 381 -6.43 -24.93 15.76
C GLU A 381 -7.51 -24.12 16.49
N PRO A 382 -8.43 -24.76 17.22
CA PRO A 382 -9.40 -24.05 18.05
C PRO A 382 -8.70 -23.16 19.11
N GLY A 383 -9.24 -21.95 19.33
CA GLY A 383 -8.86 -21.09 20.44
C GLY A 383 -9.11 -21.75 21.81
N LYS A 384 -8.34 -21.38 22.82
CA LYS A 384 -8.37 -22.02 24.16
C LYS A 384 -9.53 -21.56 25.06
N ASP A 385 -10.31 -20.55 24.66
CA ASP A 385 -11.39 -20.01 25.49
C ASP A 385 -12.64 -20.89 25.47
N LYS A 386 -12.60 -21.97 26.27
CA LYS A 386 -13.74 -22.85 26.52
C LYS A 386 -14.98 -22.10 27.03
N ALA A 387 -14.80 -20.95 27.69
CA ALA A 387 -15.90 -20.11 28.18
C ALA A 387 -16.64 -19.36 27.07
N MET A 388 -15.98 -19.03 25.95
CA MET A 388 -16.63 -18.42 24.79
C MET A 388 -17.26 -19.45 23.85
N ALA A 389 -16.84 -20.71 23.88
CA ALA A 389 -17.35 -21.74 22.98
C ALA A 389 -18.86 -22.05 23.15
N THR A 390 -19.44 -21.69 24.30
CA THR A 390 -20.86 -21.94 24.61
C THR A 390 -21.78 -20.82 24.13
N PHE A 391 -21.27 -19.58 23.92
CA PHE A 391 -22.10 -18.40 23.61
C PHE A 391 -21.50 -17.44 22.55
N GLY A 392 -20.29 -17.69 22.04
CA GLY A 392 -19.60 -16.89 21.03
C GLY A 392 -19.00 -17.77 19.92
N GLY A 393 -18.86 -17.22 18.71
CA GLY A 393 -18.28 -17.92 17.56
C GLY A 393 -16.89 -18.50 17.87
N ARG A 394 -16.55 -19.64 17.25
CA ARG A 394 -15.24 -20.28 17.43
C ARG A 394 -14.16 -19.50 16.68
N THR A 395 -13.18 -18.96 17.39
CA THR A 395 -11.97 -18.40 16.77
C THR A 395 -10.93 -19.51 16.60
N PHE A 396 -10.19 -19.45 15.49
CA PHE A 396 -9.08 -20.36 15.21
C PHE A 396 -7.77 -19.59 15.32
N ARG A 397 -6.74 -20.24 15.85
CA ARG A 397 -5.39 -19.69 16.04
C ARG A 397 -4.39 -20.36 15.10
N PRO A 398 -3.31 -19.66 14.73
CA PRO A 398 -2.24 -20.27 13.97
C PRO A 398 -1.53 -21.33 14.80
N SER A 399 -0.97 -22.34 14.13
CA SER A 399 -0.22 -23.41 14.78
C SER A 399 0.95 -23.86 13.92
N GLU A 400 1.99 -24.40 14.56
CA GLU A 400 3.13 -25.01 13.86
C GLU A 400 2.68 -26.12 12.90
N ARG A 401 1.63 -26.87 13.27
CA ARG A 401 1.03 -27.91 12.43
C ARG A 401 0.59 -27.40 11.05
N ALA A 402 0.06 -26.17 10.97
CA ALA A 402 -0.30 -25.57 9.68
C ALA A 402 0.91 -25.41 8.77
N CYS A 403 2.04 -24.99 9.33
CA CYS A 403 3.29 -24.80 8.59
C CYS A 403 3.85 -26.14 8.10
N LEU A 404 3.86 -27.14 8.97
CA LEU A 404 4.42 -28.46 8.68
C LEU A 404 3.63 -29.20 7.59
N GLY A 405 2.32 -28.98 7.49
CA GLY A 405 1.46 -29.61 6.48
C GLY A 405 1.87 -29.30 5.03
N CYS A 406 2.43 -28.12 4.78
CA CYS A 406 2.88 -27.71 3.44
C CYS A 406 4.41 -27.72 3.28
N HIS A 407 5.16 -27.38 4.34
CA HIS A 407 6.61 -27.17 4.25
C HIS A 407 7.48 -28.30 4.83
N GLY A 408 6.87 -29.26 5.53
CA GLY A 408 7.56 -30.38 6.18
C GLY A 408 8.45 -29.96 7.36
N GLU A 409 9.22 -30.91 7.89
CA GLU A 409 9.93 -30.75 9.18
C GLU A 409 11.03 -29.69 9.21
N ARG A 410 11.52 -29.26 8.04
CA ARG A 410 12.51 -28.17 7.96
C ARG A 410 11.95 -26.83 8.45
N TYR A 411 10.64 -26.67 8.50
CA TYR A 411 9.97 -25.44 8.97
C TYR A 411 9.52 -25.50 10.42
N LYS A 412 9.84 -26.59 11.14
CA LYS A 412 9.60 -26.69 12.58
C LYS A 412 10.33 -25.57 13.34
N GLY A 413 9.63 -24.90 14.24
CA GLY A 413 10.10 -23.76 15.04
C GLY A 413 10.05 -22.41 14.32
N MET A 414 9.66 -22.36 13.04
CA MET A 414 9.69 -21.11 12.25
C MET A 414 8.69 -20.06 12.77
N LEU A 415 7.45 -20.47 13.07
CA LEU A 415 6.41 -19.56 13.57
C LEU A 415 6.79 -18.93 14.92
N GLU A 416 7.37 -19.73 15.82
CA GLU A 416 7.86 -19.26 17.11
C GLU A 416 9.00 -18.26 16.93
N ARG A 417 9.96 -18.56 16.05
CA ARG A 417 11.08 -17.67 15.74
C ARG A 417 10.59 -16.33 15.19
N TRP A 418 9.72 -16.35 14.18
CA TRP A 418 9.13 -15.13 13.61
C TRP A 418 8.44 -14.29 14.67
N THR A 419 7.64 -14.93 15.53
CA THR A 419 6.99 -14.27 16.65
C THR A 419 8.01 -13.61 17.56
N LYS A 420 9.03 -14.36 18.01
CA LYS A 420 10.09 -13.84 18.89
C LYS A 420 10.85 -12.68 18.25
N THR A 421 11.30 -12.82 17.01
CA THR A 421 12.07 -11.78 16.30
C THR A 421 11.27 -10.49 16.16
N ILE A 422 10.02 -10.56 15.68
CA ILE A 422 9.19 -9.37 15.53
C ILE A 422 8.86 -8.74 16.88
N THR A 423 8.56 -9.54 17.91
CA THR A 423 8.33 -9.04 19.27
C THR A 423 9.57 -8.32 19.82
N THR A 424 10.77 -8.90 19.68
CA THR A 424 12.01 -8.27 20.13
C THR A 424 12.26 -6.94 19.43
N MET A 425 12.11 -6.87 18.11
CA MET A 425 12.25 -5.61 17.36
C MET A 425 11.21 -4.58 17.82
N LEU A 426 9.95 -5.00 17.94
CA LEU A 426 8.84 -4.13 18.34
C LEU A 426 9.06 -3.54 19.74
N THR A 427 9.39 -4.36 20.73
CA THR A 427 9.66 -3.90 22.11
C THR A 427 10.80 -2.88 22.13
N THR A 428 11.85 -3.12 21.35
CA THR A 428 13.03 -2.27 21.30
C THR A 428 12.74 -0.90 20.67
N VAL A 429 12.07 -0.89 19.52
CA VAL A 429 11.69 0.37 18.84
C VAL A 429 10.63 1.12 19.64
N ASN A 430 9.70 0.42 20.29
CA ASN A 430 8.70 1.04 21.15
C ASN A 430 9.34 1.74 22.38
N ALA A 431 10.36 1.13 22.99
CA ALA A 431 11.10 1.78 24.08
C ALA A 431 11.79 3.08 23.59
N LYS A 432 12.40 3.05 22.40
CA LYS A 432 12.99 4.22 21.76
C LYS A 432 11.96 5.31 21.45
N LEU A 433 10.78 4.92 20.96
CA LEU A 433 9.66 5.81 20.67
C LEU A 433 9.25 6.60 21.93
N LEU A 434 9.05 5.91 23.06
CA LEU A 434 8.65 6.54 24.31
C LEU A 434 9.67 7.58 24.78
N LEU A 435 10.97 7.29 24.66
CA LEU A 435 12.05 8.22 25.01
C LEU A 435 12.06 9.45 24.09
N ALA A 436 11.90 9.26 22.78
CA ALA A 436 11.85 10.36 21.83
C ALA A 436 10.64 11.28 22.06
N GLU A 437 9.50 10.70 22.41
CA GLU A 437 8.29 11.45 22.71
C GLU A 437 8.39 12.24 24.00
N GLN A 438 9.02 11.67 25.03
CA GLN A 438 9.33 12.38 26.26
C GLN A 438 10.27 13.56 26.00
N ALA A 439 11.32 13.35 25.19
CA ALA A 439 12.22 14.44 24.78
C ALA A 439 11.46 15.55 24.04
N LEU A 440 10.59 15.20 23.09
CA LEU A 440 9.76 16.17 22.36
C LEU A 440 8.79 16.93 23.27
N GLN A 441 8.22 16.29 24.29
CA GLN A 441 7.36 16.97 25.26
C GLN A 441 8.12 18.03 26.07
N THR A 442 9.37 17.76 26.42
CA THR A 442 10.24 18.71 27.15
C THR A 442 10.89 19.76 26.25
N THR A 443 10.81 19.61 24.92
CA THR A 443 11.40 20.55 23.96
C THR A 443 10.46 21.71 23.69
N HIS A 444 10.96 22.95 23.73
CA HIS A 444 10.12 24.14 23.49
C HIS A 444 9.55 24.14 22.06
N ARG A 445 8.23 24.33 21.91
CA ARG A 445 7.54 24.34 20.59
C ARG A 445 8.06 25.40 19.61
N ALA A 446 8.76 26.43 20.09
CA ALA A 446 9.41 27.44 19.24
C ALA A 446 10.74 26.97 18.62
N HIS A 447 11.22 25.74 18.90
CA HIS A 447 12.40 25.22 18.24
C HIS A 447 12.17 25.16 16.72
N PRO A 448 13.08 25.70 15.88
CA PRO A 448 12.85 25.88 14.44
C PRO A 448 12.47 24.59 13.70
N GLN A 449 12.98 23.44 14.16
CA GLN A 449 12.72 22.13 13.57
C GLN A 449 11.73 21.26 14.37
N PHE A 450 11.04 21.80 15.38
CA PHE A 450 10.10 21.05 16.22
C PHE A 450 9.02 20.34 15.40
N ALA A 451 8.42 21.04 14.42
CA ALA A 451 7.38 20.46 13.56
C ALA A 451 7.88 19.27 12.74
N LYS A 452 9.13 19.32 12.26
CA LYS A 452 9.78 18.23 11.54
C LYS A 452 10.00 17.03 12.46
N ALA A 453 10.56 17.27 13.64
CA ALA A 453 10.82 16.23 14.65
C ALA A 453 9.52 15.55 15.10
N TRP A 454 8.49 16.34 15.43
CA TRP A 454 7.18 15.84 15.82
C TRP A 454 6.52 14.96 14.75
N LYS A 455 6.61 15.38 13.48
CA LYS A 455 6.08 14.57 12.36
C LYS A 455 6.82 13.23 12.25
N LEU A 456 8.15 13.23 12.31
CA LEU A 456 8.96 12.02 12.26
C LEU A 456 8.61 11.05 13.38
N ALA A 457 8.48 11.52 14.63
CA ALA A 457 8.05 10.71 15.76
C ALA A 457 6.61 10.18 15.58
N THR A 458 5.70 10.99 15.02
CA THR A 458 4.32 10.58 14.72
C THR A 458 4.27 9.47 13.66
N ASP A 459 5.05 9.61 12.58
CA ASP A 459 5.15 8.59 11.53
C ASP A 459 5.79 7.28 12.08
N ALA A 460 6.76 7.40 12.99
CA ALA A 460 7.33 6.24 13.69
C ALA A 460 6.29 5.55 14.60
N ARG A 461 5.51 6.32 15.37
CA ARG A 461 4.42 5.81 16.21
C ARG A 461 3.40 5.02 15.38
N HIS A 462 2.95 5.59 14.25
CA HIS A 462 2.02 4.91 13.33
C HIS A 462 2.54 3.52 12.94
N ASN A 463 3.82 3.41 12.57
CA ASN A 463 4.40 2.12 12.19
C ASN A 463 4.47 1.13 13.36
N VAL A 464 4.86 1.57 14.56
CA VAL A 464 4.89 0.73 15.77
C VAL A 464 3.50 0.22 16.13
N GLU A 465 2.51 1.10 16.14
CA GLU A 465 1.11 0.75 16.41
C GLU A 465 0.56 -0.19 15.33
N PHE A 466 0.88 0.06 14.07
CA PHE A 466 0.44 -0.76 12.96
C PHE A 466 1.03 -2.17 12.98
N VAL A 467 2.32 -2.32 13.32
CA VAL A 467 2.95 -3.65 13.51
C VAL A 467 2.33 -4.40 14.69
N THR A 468 2.00 -3.67 15.76
CA THR A 468 1.35 -4.24 16.97
C THR A 468 -0.06 -4.73 16.67
N ASN A 469 -0.87 -3.89 16.04
CA ASN A 469 -2.30 -4.14 15.80
C ASN A 469 -2.54 -5.02 14.57
N GLY A 470 -1.74 -4.85 13.52
CA GLY A 470 -1.74 -5.70 12.32
C GLY A 470 -1.07 -7.06 12.52
N LYS A 471 -0.51 -7.33 13.70
CA LYS A 471 0.18 -8.58 14.06
C LYS A 471 1.27 -8.91 13.04
N GLY A 472 2.42 -8.24 13.15
CA GLY A 472 3.53 -8.29 12.18
C GLY A 472 3.96 -9.67 11.66
N VAL A 473 3.67 -10.76 12.39
CA VAL A 473 3.86 -12.15 11.91
C VAL A 473 3.09 -12.51 10.64
N HIS A 474 2.00 -11.80 10.31
CA HIS A 474 1.29 -12.00 9.04
C HIS A 474 2.15 -11.58 7.84
N ASN A 475 3.12 -10.68 8.04
CA ASN A 475 4.09 -10.32 7.03
C ASN A 475 5.40 -9.86 7.68
N VAL A 476 6.21 -10.84 8.06
CA VAL A 476 7.45 -10.63 8.81
C VAL A 476 8.45 -9.72 8.10
N PHE A 477 8.42 -9.69 6.76
CA PHE A 477 9.27 -8.82 5.94
C PHE A 477 8.87 -7.37 6.09
N PHE A 478 7.59 -7.09 5.88
CA PHE A 478 7.04 -5.75 5.98
C PHE A 478 7.10 -5.21 7.41
N ALA A 479 6.77 -6.04 8.40
CA ALA A 479 6.85 -5.67 9.80
C ALA A 479 8.29 -5.29 10.23
N ALA A 480 9.29 -6.07 9.81
CA ALA A 480 10.69 -5.76 10.09
C ALA A 480 11.13 -4.43 9.43
N ASP A 481 10.72 -4.20 8.18
CA ASP A 481 11.03 -2.97 7.45
C ASP A 481 10.37 -1.74 8.08
N LEU A 482 9.10 -1.83 8.48
CA LEU A 482 8.38 -0.78 9.20
C LEU A 482 9.07 -0.37 10.49
N LEU A 483 9.54 -1.35 11.26
CA LEU A 483 10.24 -1.12 12.52
C LEU A 483 11.63 -0.50 12.29
N LYS A 484 12.33 -0.88 11.21
CA LYS A 484 13.57 -0.24 10.78
C LYS A 484 13.36 1.22 10.36
N VAL A 485 12.31 1.50 9.59
CA VAL A 485 11.95 2.87 9.20
C VAL A 485 11.58 3.70 10.41
N ALA A 486 10.79 3.15 11.34
CA ALA A 486 10.46 3.81 12.60
C ALA A 486 11.72 4.14 13.42
N ASP A 487 12.65 3.19 13.56
CA ASP A 487 13.95 3.42 14.22
C ASP A 487 14.71 4.61 13.61
N GLY A 488 14.78 4.68 12.27
CA GLY A 488 15.43 5.78 11.55
C GLY A 488 14.71 7.13 11.68
N TYR A 489 13.36 7.14 11.70
CA TYR A 489 12.58 8.34 11.97
C TYR A 489 12.82 8.87 13.39
N LEU A 490 12.95 7.99 14.37
CA LEU A 490 13.25 8.38 15.74
C LEU A 490 14.66 8.99 15.85
N ASP A 491 15.66 8.43 15.16
CA ASP A 491 17.00 9.03 15.11
C ASP A 491 16.97 10.43 14.49
N GLN A 492 16.28 10.59 13.35
CA GLN A 492 16.15 11.88 12.68
C GLN A 492 15.34 12.89 13.51
N SER A 493 14.34 12.42 14.26
CA SER A 493 13.56 13.25 15.17
C SER A 493 14.42 13.83 16.28
N MET A 494 15.24 13.01 16.93
CA MET A 494 16.14 13.46 18.00
C MET A 494 17.21 14.42 17.46
N ALA A 495 17.81 14.09 16.32
CA ALA A 495 18.78 14.96 15.67
C ALA A 495 18.20 16.34 15.30
N ALA A 496 16.94 16.38 14.84
CA ALA A 496 16.28 17.63 14.46
C ALA A 496 16.06 18.59 15.65
N ILE A 497 16.00 18.09 16.89
CA ILE A 497 15.92 18.93 18.11
C ILE A 497 17.28 19.08 18.81
N GLY A 498 18.38 18.77 18.13
CA GLY A 498 19.73 18.88 18.67
C GLY A 498 20.09 17.86 19.74
N GLN A 499 19.31 16.78 19.87
CA GLN A 499 19.60 15.68 20.80
C GLN A 499 20.33 14.52 20.10
N LEU A 500 21.12 13.77 20.87
CA LEU A 500 21.82 12.59 20.38
C LEU A 500 20.82 11.51 19.90
N PRO A 501 21.07 10.86 18.76
CA PRO A 501 20.27 9.73 18.30
C PRO A 501 20.25 8.60 19.34
N LEU A 502 19.06 8.07 19.62
CA LEU A 502 18.87 6.98 20.57
C LEU A 502 19.27 5.66 19.90
N LYS A 503 20.43 5.11 20.28
CA LYS A 503 20.94 3.91 19.60
C LYS A 503 20.25 2.64 20.08
N VAL A 504 19.76 1.86 19.12
CA VAL A 504 19.41 0.45 19.31
C VAL A 504 20.66 -0.40 19.02
N ALA A 505 20.88 -1.48 19.79
CA ALA A 505 21.94 -2.43 19.48
C ALA A 505 21.74 -2.99 18.06
N GLU A 506 22.80 -2.95 17.23
CA GLU A 506 22.70 -3.28 15.79
C GLU A 506 22.15 -4.68 15.54
N GLU A 507 22.38 -5.61 16.47
CA GLU A 507 21.95 -7.01 16.42
C GLU A 507 20.45 -7.20 16.60
N THR A 508 19.76 -6.20 17.15
CA THR A 508 18.35 -6.31 17.55
C THR A 508 17.38 -6.07 16.40
N LEU A 509 17.79 -5.34 15.36
CA LEU A 509 16.97 -5.05 14.19
C LEU A 509 17.41 -5.87 12.98
N VAL A 510 16.46 -6.53 12.31
CA VAL A 510 16.76 -7.21 11.04
C VAL A 510 17.01 -6.16 9.95
N ARG A 511 18.28 -5.93 9.62
CA ARG A 511 18.71 -4.96 8.61
C ARG A 511 19.01 -5.66 7.28
N GLY A 512 18.03 -5.62 6.37
CA GLY A 512 18.16 -6.27 5.06
C GLY A 512 18.28 -7.80 5.18
N GLY A 513 18.38 -8.49 4.04
CA GLY A 513 18.57 -9.95 4.05
C GLY A 513 17.51 -10.70 4.83
N TYR A 514 16.27 -10.24 4.80
CA TYR A 514 15.17 -10.81 5.58
C TYR A 514 15.03 -12.32 5.35
N CYS A 515 15.22 -12.80 4.12
CA CYS A 515 15.26 -14.24 3.83
C CYS A 515 16.42 -14.94 4.54
N ALA A 516 17.59 -14.28 4.63
CA ALA A 516 18.76 -14.78 5.34
C ALA A 516 18.48 -14.92 6.85
N VAL A 517 17.92 -13.89 7.47
CA VAL A 517 17.74 -13.81 8.93
C VAL A 517 16.50 -14.55 9.41
N LEU A 518 15.38 -14.40 8.70
CA LEU A 518 14.07 -14.92 9.12
C LEU A 518 13.84 -16.37 8.68
N CYS A 519 14.56 -16.86 7.66
CA CYS A 519 14.36 -18.21 7.13
C CYS A 519 15.66 -19.01 7.02
N HIS A 520 16.64 -18.54 6.24
CA HIS A 520 17.81 -19.33 5.85
C HIS A 520 18.74 -19.67 7.01
N ASN A 521 18.91 -18.78 7.99
CA ASN A 521 19.75 -19.04 9.17
C ASN A 521 19.26 -20.28 9.94
N GLN A 522 17.94 -20.49 10.02
CA GLN A 522 17.37 -21.72 10.62
C GLN A 522 17.71 -22.98 9.83
N LEU A 523 17.79 -22.83 8.51
CA LEU A 523 18.01 -23.91 7.58
C LEU A 523 19.51 -24.16 7.31
N GLY A 524 20.41 -23.44 8.01
CA GLY A 524 21.86 -23.52 7.81
C GLY A 524 22.33 -22.96 6.46
N VAL A 525 21.49 -22.18 5.77
CA VAL A 525 21.79 -21.64 4.43
C VAL A 525 22.51 -20.29 4.59
N LYS A 526 23.78 -20.24 4.17
CA LYS A 526 24.56 -18.99 4.14
C LYS A 526 24.53 -18.38 2.74
N ALA A 527 24.30 -17.07 2.67
CA ALA A 527 24.45 -16.32 1.43
C ALA A 527 25.94 -16.22 1.08
N PRO A 528 26.36 -16.48 -0.17
CA PRO A 528 27.74 -16.27 -0.58
C PRO A 528 28.06 -14.77 -0.59
N GLU A 529 29.27 -14.40 -0.15
CA GLU A 529 29.81 -13.03 -0.17
C GLU A 529 29.71 -12.40 -1.55
N GLU A 530 30.10 -13.16 -2.58
CA GLU A 530 30.07 -12.78 -3.98
C GLU A 530 29.37 -13.84 -4.83
N VAL A 531 28.75 -13.41 -5.93
CA VAL A 531 28.14 -14.29 -6.94
C VAL A 531 28.52 -13.86 -8.35
N LYS A 532 28.55 -14.80 -9.29
CA LYS A 532 28.74 -14.50 -10.72
C LYS A 532 27.40 -14.19 -11.37
N PHE A 533 27.33 -13.10 -12.13
CA PHE A 533 26.20 -12.76 -12.99
C PHE A 533 26.72 -12.48 -14.41
N GLY A 534 26.67 -13.50 -15.27
CA GLY A 534 27.39 -13.46 -16.55
C GLY A 534 28.90 -13.34 -16.32
N ALA A 535 29.53 -12.30 -16.89
CA ALA A 535 30.94 -12.01 -16.71
C ALA A 535 31.26 -11.20 -15.42
N GLU A 536 30.26 -10.59 -14.81
CA GLU A 536 30.44 -9.69 -13.67
C GLU A 536 30.46 -10.45 -12.33
N THR A 537 31.27 -9.97 -11.40
CA THR A 537 31.25 -10.42 -9.99
C THR A 537 30.41 -9.44 -9.18
N ILE A 538 29.35 -9.93 -8.56
CA ILE A 538 28.43 -9.13 -7.76
C ILE A 538 28.72 -9.35 -6.28
N PRO A 539 29.00 -8.29 -5.49
CA PRO A 539 29.14 -8.38 -4.03
C PRO A 539 27.75 -8.56 -3.39
N HIS A 540 27.31 -9.82 -3.35
CA HIS A 540 25.94 -10.22 -3.06
C HIS A 540 25.51 -9.85 -1.64
N VAL A 541 26.30 -10.19 -0.62
CA VAL A 541 25.98 -9.86 0.78
C VAL A 541 25.86 -8.35 0.94
N ARG A 542 26.78 -7.59 0.35
CA ARG A 542 26.83 -6.13 0.44
C ARG A 542 25.55 -5.45 -0.07
N HIS A 543 25.01 -5.90 -1.21
CA HIS A 543 23.75 -5.38 -1.73
C HIS A 543 22.58 -5.57 -0.78
N VAL A 544 22.58 -6.69 -0.07
CA VAL A 544 21.48 -7.10 0.77
C VAL A 544 21.59 -6.51 2.18
N THR A 545 22.80 -6.46 2.76
CA THR A 545 23.03 -6.02 4.15
C THR A 545 23.35 -4.54 4.26
N GLU A 546 24.25 -4.01 3.42
CA GLU A 546 24.66 -2.59 3.47
C GLU A 546 23.66 -1.68 2.75
N PHE A 547 23.22 -2.07 1.55
CA PHE A 547 22.31 -1.25 0.73
C PHE A 547 20.83 -1.58 0.93
N GLY A 548 20.52 -2.67 1.66
CA GLY A 548 19.15 -3.04 2.02
C GLY A 548 18.28 -3.48 0.84
N VAL A 549 18.88 -3.94 -0.26
CA VAL A 549 18.14 -4.45 -1.42
C VAL A 549 17.38 -5.73 -1.03
N THR A 550 16.10 -5.81 -1.41
CA THR A 550 15.29 -7.00 -1.16
C THR A 550 15.72 -8.15 -2.06
N CYS A 551 15.66 -9.39 -1.56
CA CYS A 551 16.06 -10.56 -2.34
C CYS A 551 15.27 -10.67 -3.64
N THR A 552 13.99 -10.30 -3.63
CA THR A 552 13.09 -10.34 -4.79
C THR A 552 13.39 -9.29 -5.86
N ALA A 553 14.28 -8.33 -5.60
CA ALA A 553 14.77 -7.43 -6.63
C ALA A 553 15.56 -8.19 -7.71
N CYS A 554 16.27 -9.25 -7.32
CA CYS A 554 17.09 -10.05 -8.22
C CYS A 554 16.63 -11.50 -8.37
N HIS A 555 15.89 -12.01 -7.38
CA HIS A 555 15.37 -13.37 -7.36
C HIS A 555 13.86 -13.41 -7.58
N SER A 556 13.37 -14.55 -8.07
CA SER A 556 11.93 -14.78 -8.20
C SER A 556 11.26 -14.79 -6.83
N ALA A 557 10.14 -14.08 -6.72
CA ALA A 557 9.24 -14.19 -5.57
C ALA A 557 8.43 -15.52 -5.58
N GLU A 558 8.27 -16.14 -6.76
CA GLU A 558 7.45 -17.35 -6.95
C GLU A 558 8.28 -18.63 -6.85
N ARG A 559 9.49 -18.63 -7.41
CA ARG A 559 10.38 -19.79 -7.45
C ARG A 559 11.60 -19.54 -6.57
N HIS A 560 11.60 -20.17 -5.40
CA HIS A 560 12.74 -20.13 -4.48
C HIS A 560 14.06 -20.46 -5.20
N LYS A 561 15.12 -19.67 -4.93
CA LYS A 561 16.45 -19.69 -5.57
C LYS A 561 16.52 -19.25 -7.04
N ALA A 562 15.41 -19.10 -7.75
CA ALA A 562 15.47 -18.65 -9.14
C ALA A 562 15.94 -17.20 -9.22
N VAL A 563 16.86 -16.90 -10.13
CA VAL A 563 17.32 -15.53 -10.43
C VAL A 563 16.48 -15.00 -11.59
N THR A 564 15.79 -13.89 -11.38
CA THR A 564 15.02 -13.17 -12.41
C THR A 564 15.70 -11.88 -12.86
N ALA A 565 16.81 -11.51 -12.21
CA ALA A 565 17.60 -10.35 -12.56
C ALA A 565 18.06 -10.42 -14.02
N THR A 566 17.98 -9.28 -14.70
CA THR A 566 18.57 -9.04 -16.02
C THR A 566 19.58 -7.91 -15.92
N LYS A 567 20.33 -7.64 -17.01
CA LYS A 567 21.20 -6.46 -17.08
C LYS A 567 20.42 -5.16 -16.81
N ALA A 568 19.15 -5.08 -17.23
CA ALA A 568 18.30 -3.94 -16.96
C ALA A 568 17.99 -3.78 -15.46
N THR A 569 17.85 -4.89 -14.72
CA THR A 569 17.67 -4.89 -13.26
C THR A 569 18.85 -4.25 -12.53
N CYS A 570 20.08 -4.47 -13.01
CA CYS A 570 21.26 -3.80 -12.45
C CYS A 570 21.24 -2.30 -12.79
N LEU A 571 20.88 -1.97 -14.03
CA LEU A 571 20.88 -0.60 -14.54
C LEU A 571 19.76 0.27 -13.98
N SER A 572 18.72 -0.30 -13.34
CA SER A 572 17.71 0.50 -12.64
C SER A 572 18.23 1.12 -11.33
N CYS A 573 19.36 0.63 -10.81
CA CYS A 573 19.97 1.15 -9.58
C CYS A 573 21.31 1.84 -9.83
N HIS A 574 22.12 1.34 -10.76
CA HIS A 574 23.40 1.95 -11.11
C HIS A 574 23.24 3.03 -12.19
N HIS A 575 23.76 4.23 -11.93
CA HIS A 575 23.61 5.40 -12.80
C HIS A 575 24.13 5.18 -14.22
N ARG A 576 23.28 5.48 -15.22
CA ARG A 576 23.59 5.52 -16.65
C ARG A 576 22.50 6.32 -17.37
N ALA A 577 22.76 6.76 -18.60
CA ALA A 577 21.72 7.28 -19.49
C ALA A 577 20.51 6.33 -19.54
N GLY A 578 19.34 6.85 -19.17
CA GLY A 578 18.07 6.12 -19.03
C GLY A 578 17.66 5.76 -17.59
N ASN A 579 18.41 6.14 -16.55
CA ASN A 579 18.11 5.83 -15.14
C ASN A 579 17.97 7.09 -14.25
N ASP A 580 16.74 7.42 -13.85
CA ASP A 580 16.37 8.55 -12.98
C ASP A 580 16.37 8.20 -11.48
N ASN A 581 17.13 7.20 -11.03
CA ASN A 581 17.16 6.86 -9.61
C ASN A 581 17.87 7.94 -8.77
N GLU A 582 17.10 8.75 -8.05
CA GLU A 582 17.58 9.85 -7.19
C GLU A 582 17.77 9.43 -5.72
N ARG A 583 17.56 8.15 -5.36
CA ARG A 583 17.69 7.65 -3.98
C ARG A 583 19.14 7.44 -3.55
N CYS A 584 19.94 8.50 -3.61
CA CYS A 584 21.39 8.48 -3.45
C CYS A 584 21.84 7.93 -2.09
N ILE A 585 21.17 8.34 -1.00
CA ILE A 585 21.60 8.09 0.39
C ILE A 585 21.59 6.59 0.73
N ALA A 586 20.74 5.79 0.09
CA ALA A 586 20.68 4.35 0.34
C ALA A 586 21.95 3.61 -0.11
N CYS A 587 22.66 4.16 -1.11
CA CYS A 587 23.88 3.56 -1.68
C CYS A 587 25.14 4.37 -1.34
N HIS A 588 25.01 5.68 -1.17
CA HIS A 588 26.09 6.63 -0.91
C HIS A 588 26.08 7.15 0.54
N THR A 589 25.92 6.24 1.50
CA THR A 589 25.80 6.56 2.94
C THR A 589 27.02 7.31 3.47
N LEU A 590 28.22 6.90 3.07
CA LEU A 590 29.48 7.54 3.48
C LEU A 590 29.58 8.96 2.93
N GLN A 591 29.29 9.15 1.64
CA GLN A 591 29.34 10.48 1.00
C GLN A 591 28.30 11.41 1.64
N ASN A 592 27.09 10.92 1.91
CA ASN A 592 26.06 11.67 2.60
C ASN A 592 26.48 12.05 4.03
N ALA A 593 27.05 11.10 4.80
CA ALA A 593 27.51 11.37 6.16
C ALA A 593 28.62 12.43 6.19
N PHE A 594 29.51 12.41 5.19
CA PHE A 594 30.57 13.39 5.03
C PHE A 594 30.04 14.77 4.62
N PHE A 595 29.14 14.81 3.62
CA PHE A 595 28.46 16.03 3.17
C PHE A 595 27.66 16.71 4.29
N SER A 596 26.94 15.92 5.08
CA SER A 596 26.09 16.40 6.18
C SER A 596 26.81 16.64 7.51
N GLY A 597 28.11 16.32 7.60
CA GLY A 597 28.85 16.44 8.87
C GLY A 597 28.39 15.47 9.96
N THR A 598 27.69 14.38 9.61
CA THR A 598 27.24 13.35 10.57
C THR A 598 28.24 12.19 10.71
N ILE A 599 29.33 12.23 9.95
CA ILE A 599 30.39 11.23 9.99
C ILE A 599 31.12 11.24 11.34
N LYS A 600 31.40 10.06 11.88
CA LYS A 600 32.22 9.92 13.09
C LYS A 600 33.69 10.04 12.73
N VAL A 601 34.33 11.09 13.22
CA VAL A 601 35.78 11.28 13.19
C VAL A 601 36.31 11.21 14.63
N GLU A 602 37.56 10.81 14.82
CA GLU A 602 38.18 10.84 16.16
C GLU A 602 38.14 12.27 16.72
N ALA A 603 37.95 12.40 18.05
CA ALA A 603 37.51 13.61 18.79
C ALA A 603 38.33 14.91 18.61
N VAL A 604 39.41 14.89 17.83
CA VAL A 604 40.24 16.07 17.53
C VAL A 604 39.64 16.93 16.40
N VAL A 605 38.78 16.36 15.55
CA VAL A 605 38.10 17.11 14.48
C VAL A 605 36.59 17.06 14.71
N GLU A 606 35.99 18.20 15.01
CA GLU A 606 34.53 18.33 15.06
C GLU A 606 33.97 18.31 13.63
N PRO A 607 33.11 17.34 13.28
CA PRO A 607 32.52 17.28 11.95
C PRO A 607 31.45 18.35 11.82
N THR A 608 31.68 19.32 10.94
CA THR A 608 30.70 20.35 10.57
C THR A 608 30.04 20.00 9.24
N PRO A 609 28.77 20.37 9.03
CA PRO A 609 28.12 20.17 7.74
C PRO A 609 28.74 21.04 6.63
N SER A 610 28.66 20.57 5.38
CA SER A 610 29.07 21.36 4.21
C SER A 610 28.16 22.58 4.06
N ALA A 611 28.72 23.70 3.59
CA ALA A 611 27.97 24.95 3.37
C ALA A 611 26.75 24.78 2.44
N HIS A 612 26.75 23.74 1.60
CA HIS A 612 25.67 23.48 0.64
C HIS A 612 24.57 22.56 1.19
N VAL A 613 24.74 21.94 2.37
CA VAL A 613 23.83 20.90 2.88
C VAL A 613 22.39 21.37 3.08
N GLU A 614 22.19 22.65 3.43
CA GLU A 614 20.87 23.20 3.74
C GLU A 614 20.07 23.58 2.49
N LEU A 615 20.74 23.78 1.36
CA LEU A 615 20.17 24.39 0.16
C LEU A 615 20.13 23.43 -1.04
N ILE A 616 21.00 22.41 -1.08
CA ILE A 616 21.10 21.50 -2.22
C ILE A 616 21.17 20.03 -1.80
N ASP A 617 20.61 19.16 -2.62
CA ASP A 617 20.74 17.72 -2.51
C ASP A 617 21.80 17.16 -3.47
N CYS A 618 21.94 15.84 -3.53
CA CYS A 618 22.94 15.19 -4.36
C CYS A 618 22.76 15.51 -5.86
N VAL A 619 21.51 15.58 -6.35
CA VAL A 619 21.23 15.73 -7.79
C VAL A 619 21.32 17.18 -8.26
N GLY A 620 21.29 18.14 -7.32
CA GLY A 620 21.62 19.53 -7.64
C GLY A 620 23.07 19.73 -8.11
N CYS A 621 24.02 18.88 -7.68
CA CYS A 621 25.40 18.89 -8.19
C CYS A 621 25.72 17.73 -9.15
N HIS A 622 25.04 16.59 -9.01
CA HIS A 622 25.30 15.38 -9.79
C HIS A 622 24.20 15.11 -10.81
N ASN A 623 24.60 14.85 -12.06
CA ASN A 623 23.66 14.42 -13.09
C ASN A 623 23.62 12.88 -13.17
N VAL A 624 22.51 12.27 -12.75
CA VAL A 624 22.32 10.80 -12.71
C VAL A 624 22.20 10.16 -14.11
N GLN A 625 21.90 10.96 -15.13
CA GLN A 625 21.75 10.54 -16.52
C GLN A 625 23.09 10.54 -17.29
N LYS A 626 24.12 11.19 -16.76
CA LYS A 626 25.43 11.29 -17.39
C LYS A 626 26.46 10.50 -16.58
N GLN A 627 27.45 9.97 -17.28
CA GLN A 627 28.60 9.39 -16.60
C GLN A 627 29.23 10.45 -15.70
N HIS A 628 29.44 10.09 -14.43
CA HIS A 628 30.01 10.99 -13.46
C HIS A 628 31.37 11.51 -13.93
N SER A 629 31.47 12.82 -14.12
CA SER A 629 32.71 13.49 -14.46
C SER A 629 32.82 14.83 -13.76
N ARG A 630 34.05 15.26 -13.51
CA ARG A 630 34.34 16.56 -12.89
C ARG A 630 33.81 17.73 -13.73
N GLN A 631 33.83 17.59 -15.06
CA GLN A 631 33.28 18.58 -15.97
C GLN A 631 31.76 18.64 -15.88
N ALA A 632 31.08 17.49 -15.76
CA ALA A 632 29.63 17.45 -15.58
C ALA A 632 29.19 18.12 -14.26
N VAL A 633 29.91 17.87 -13.16
CA VAL A 633 29.63 18.52 -11.87
C VAL A 633 29.91 20.02 -11.93
N ALA A 634 31.05 20.44 -12.50
CA ALA A 634 31.38 21.86 -12.64
C ALA A 634 30.36 22.63 -13.49
N ALA A 635 29.78 22.00 -14.51
CA ALA A 635 28.72 22.59 -15.31
C ALA A 635 27.42 22.81 -14.51
N GLN A 636 27.10 21.92 -13.56
CA GLN A 636 25.92 22.08 -12.71
C GLN A 636 26.03 23.27 -11.75
N CYS A 637 27.25 23.63 -11.32
CA CYS A 637 27.48 24.81 -10.48
C CYS A 637 26.96 26.10 -11.15
N LEU A 638 27.05 26.19 -12.48
CA LEU A 638 26.62 27.37 -13.25
C LEU A 638 25.10 27.57 -13.29
N GLY A 639 24.31 26.59 -12.82
CA GLY A 639 22.86 26.74 -12.66
C GLY A 639 22.47 27.65 -11.50
N CYS A 640 23.35 27.83 -10.51
CA CYS A 640 23.10 28.65 -9.32
C CYS A 640 24.17 29.71 -9.06
N HIS A 641 25.40 29.49 -9.53
CA HIS A 641 26.54 30.36 -9.32
C HIS A 641 27.08 30.91 -10.63
N ASP A 642 27.82 32.03 -10.57
CA ASP A 642 28.56 32.53 -11.72
C ASP A 642 29.82 31.70 -12.03
N THR A 643 30.54 32.09 -13.08
CA THR A 643 31.74 31.37 -13.57
C THR A 643 32.93 31.38 -12.59
N THR A 644 32.94 32.25 -11.57
CA THR A 644 34.00 32.28 -10.56
C THR A 644 33.93 31.06 -9.65
N SER A 645 32.74 30.50 -9.41
CA SER A 645 32.54 29.28 -8.62
C SER A 645 33.30 28.07 -9.17
N VAL A 646 33.42 27.96 -10.50
CA VAL A 646 34.19 26.89 -11.16
C VAL A 646 35.68 26.99 -10.80
N LYS A 647 36.20 28.20 -10.62
CA LYS A 647 37.59 28.42 -10.15
C LYS A 647 37.75 27.99 -8.70
N VAL A 648 36.79 28.33 -7.82
CA VAL A 648 36.78 27.90 -6.41
C VAL A 648 36.74 26.38 -6.31
N PHE A 649 35.84 25.73 -7.05
CA PHE A 649 35.76 24.27 -7.12
C PHE A 649 37.09 23.63 -7.57
N THR A 650 37.73 24.22 -8.59
CA THR A 650 39.03 23.76 -9.08
C THR A 650 40.12 23.93 -8.03
N GLN A 651 40.08 25.03 -7.26
CA GLN A 651 41.03 25.29 -6.18
C GLN A 651 40.86 24.30 -5.02
N TRP A 652 39.63 24.06 -4.54
CA TRP A 652 39.39 23.06 -3.50
C TRP A 652 39.93 21.68 -3.88
N ARG A 653 39.72 21.27 -5.14
CA ARG A 653 40.24 20.01 -5.65
C ARG A 653 41.77 19.96 -5.61
N LYS A 654 42.43 21.06 -5.97
CA LYS A 654 43.89 21.18 -5.93
C LYS A 654 44.38 21.07 -4.49
N ASP A 655 43.78 21.82 -3.57
CA ASP A 655 44.18 21.86 -2.16
C ASP A 655 44.03 20.49 -1.48
N ILE A 656 42.89 19.83 -1.68
CA ILE A 656 42.65 18.47 -1.14
C ILE A 656 43.62 17.47 -1.76
N GLY A 657 43.87 17.55 -3.07
CA GLY A 657 44.83 16.69 -3.77
C GLY A 657 46.24 16.83 -3.22
N GLN A 658 46.72 18.07 -3.05
CA GLN A 658 48.03 18.35 -2.47
C GLN A 658 48.14 17.87 -1.02
N GLY A 659 47.10 18.09 -0.20
CA GLY A 659 47.07 17.60 1.18
C GLY A 659 47.13 16.07 1.28
N LEU A 660 46.42 15.36 0.39
CA LEU A 660 46.48 13.90 0.30
C LEU A 660 47.88 13.41 -0.08
N GLU A 661 48.50 14.00 -1.11
CA GLU A 661 49.85 13.64 -1.55
C GLU A 661 50.88 13.85 -0.44
N GLU A 662 50.81 15.00 0.25
CA GLU A 662 51.73 15.32 1.33
C GLU A 662 51.58 14.36 2.51
N ALA A 663 50.36 14.12 2.97
CA ALA A 663 50.10 13.20 4.08
C ALA A 663 50.45 11.74 3.74
N MET A 664 50.18 11.29 2.51
CA MET A 664 50.60 9.96 2.03
C MET A 664 52.13 9.82 2.00
N ARG A 665 52.86 10.87 1.59
CA ARG A 665 54.33 10.87 1.61
C ARG A 665 54.87 10.71 3.04
N LEU A 666 54.29 11.41 4.01
CA LEU A 666 54.67 11.30 5.42
C LEU A 666 54.30 9.92 5.99
N LEU A 667 53.12 9.40 5.68
CA LEU A 667 52.71 8.06 6.07
C LEU A 667 53.72 7.01 5.60
N ARG A 668 54.10 7.04 4.31
CA ARG A 668 55.10 6.12 3.73
C ARG A 668 56.47 6.26 4.41
N LYS A 669 56.89 7.48 4.74
CA LYS A 669 58.15 7.74 5.46
C LYS A 669 58.11 7.13 6.86
N GLY A 670 57.03 7.32 7.60
CA GLY A 670 56.84 6.72 8.92
C GLY A 670 56.75 5.20 8.88
N GLU A 671 56.01 4.62 7.93
CA GLU A 671 55.96 3.16 7.71
C GLU A 671 57.34 2.59 7.37
N SER A 672 58.14 3.31 6.56
CA SER A 672 59.51 2.91 6.26
C SER A 672 60.40 2.96 7.50
N GLY A 673 60.33 4.02 8.31
CA GLY A 673 61.09 4.11 9.56
C GLY A 673 60.73 2.96 10.51
N LEU A 674 59.44 2.64 10.66
CA LEU A 674 58.98 1.53 11.50
C LEU A 674 59.49 0.17 11.02
N ARG A 675 59.63 -0.03 9.70
CA ARG A 675 60.23 -1.26 9.13
C ARG A 675 61.72 -1.38 9.45
N HIS A 676 62.44 -0.26 9.52
CA HIS A 676 63.88 -0.27 9.84
C HIS A 676 64.16 -0.37 11.35
N ALA A 677 63.23 0.07 12.20
CA ALA A 677 63.33 -0.01 13.65
C ALA A 677 62.12 -0.77 14.28
N PRO A 678 61.93 -2.06 13.97
CA PRO A 678 60.77 -2.82 14.44
C PRO A 678 60.76 -3.07 15.95
N GLN A 679 61.93 -2.99 16.61
CA GLN A 679 62.13 -3.19 18.05
C GLN A 679 62.20 -1.88 18.85
N ASP A 680 61.91 -0.74 18.23
CA ASP A 680 61.90 0.55 18.93
C ASP A 680 60.88 0.52 20.10
N PRO A 681 61.22 1.03 21.30
CA PRO A 681 60.29 1.06 22.44
C PRO A 681 58.95 1.77 22.14
N LYS A 682 58.93 2.69 21.17
CA LYS A 682 57.76 3.43 20.69
C LYS A 682 57.11 2.81 19.44
N ALA A 683 57.60 1.68 18.93
CA ALA A 683 57.09 1.05 17.71
C ALA A 683 55.58 0.77 17.74
N SER A 684 55.03 0.42 18.90
CA SER A 684 53.58 0.21 19.09
C SER A 684 52.78 1.50 18.94
N GLU A 685 53.21 2.59 19.57
CA GLU A 685 52.60 3.92 19.49
C GLU A 685 52.69 4.50 18.07
N VAL A 686 53.86 4.36 17.43
CA VAL A 686 54.08 4.71 16.02
C VAL A 686 53.11 3.96 15.11
N ARG A 687 52.92 2.65 15.32
CA ARG A 687 51.99 1.83 14.50
C ARG A 687 50.55 2.33 14.62
N LEU A 688 50.11 2.71 15.83
CA LEU A 688 48.77 3.27 16.04
C LEU A 688 48.59 4.61 15.34
N LEU A 689 49.59 5.51 15.42
CA LEU A 689 49.55 6.81 14.73
C LEU A 689 49.50 6.66 13.21
N LEU A 690 50.30 5.75 12.64
CA LEU A 690 50.30 5.48 11.19
C LEU A 690 48.98 4.83 10.75
N GLN A 691 48.41 3.92 11.55
CA GLN A 691 47.08 3.37 11.27
C GLN A 691 45.99 4.43 11.32
N ALA A 692 46.02 5.34 12.30
CA ALA A 692 45.07 6.44 12.39
C ALA A 692 45.18 7.38 11.16
N ALA A 693 46.40 7.79 10.79
CA ALA A 693 46.64 8.60 9.60
C ALA A 693 46.15 7.90 8.32
N LYS A 694 46.39 6.59 8.19
CA LYS A 694 45.89 5.81 7.05
C LYS A 694 44.36 5.77 7.01
N ARG A 695 43.68 5.58 8.15
CA ARG A 695 42.21 5.61 8.23
C ARG A 695 41.65 6.97 7.82
N ASP A 696 42.24 8.05 8.30
CA ASP A 696 41.84 9.42 7.96
C ASP A 696 41.98 9.71 6.45
N LEU A 697 43.09 9.27 5.85
CA LEU A 697 43.32 9.42 4.40
C LEU A 697 42.31 8.59 3.58
N ASP A 698 42.10 7.33 3.96
CA ASP A 698 41.11 6.46 3.33
C ASP A 698 39.70 7.06 3.40
N LEU A 699 39.35 7.69 4.52
CA LEU A 699 38.06 8.35 4.72
C LEU A 699 37.87 9.50 3.72
N VAL A 700 38.84 10.43 3.63
CA VAL A 700 38.76 11.59 2.72
C VAL A 700 38.67 11.14 1.25
N VAL A 701 39.39 10.09 0.87
CA VAL A 701 39.36 9.53 -0.48
C VAL A 701 38.00 8.89 -0.78
N LYS A 702 37.54 7.97 0.08
CA LYS A 702 36.29 7.21 -0.14
C LYS A 702 35.05 8.09 -0.04
N ALA A 703 35.04 9.06 0.87
CA ALA A 703 33.95 10.01 1.03
C ALA A 703 33.94 11.07 -0.08
N GLY A 704 35.03 11.23 -0.82
CA GLY A 704 35.19 12.28 -1.82
C GLY A 704 35.25 13.65 -1.17
N GLY A 705 36.44 14.07 -0.72
CA GLY A 705 36.63 15.28 0.11
C GLY A 705 35.96 16.57 -0.38
N ILE A 706 35.63 16.68 -1.68
CA ILE A 706 34.86 17.79 -2.23
C ILE A 706 33.43 17.91 -1.72
N HIS A 707 32.83 16.82 -1.24
CA HIS A 707 31.51 16.91 -0.61
C HIS A 707 31.56 17.79 0.66
N ASN A 708 32.71 17.86 1.34
CA ASN A 708 32.89 18.77 2.47
C ASN A 708 34.36 19.23 2.53
N PRO A 709 34.74 20.23 1.72
CA PRO A 709 36.14 20.65 1.55
C PRO A 709 36.81 21.08 2.86
N GLU A 710 36.06 21.75 3.73
CA GLU A 710 36.49 22.25 5.03
C GLU A 710 36.81 21.09 5.98
N LEU A 711 35.89 20.12 6.10
CA LEU A 711 36.10 18.91 6.89
C LEU A 711 37.24 18.06 6.33
N ALA A 712 37.31 17.91 5.00
CA ALA A 712 38.40 17.18 4.35
C ALA A 712 39.76 17.80 4.69
N LYS A 713 39.87 19.13 4.64
CA LYS A 713 41.10 19.84 5.00
C LYS A 713 41.48 19.60 6.47
N ALA A 714 40.53 19.69 7.39
CA ALA A 714 40.77 19.43 8.81
C ALA A 714 41.27 18.00 9.07
N ILE A 715 40.66 17.00 8.43
CA ILE A 715 41.07 15.60 8.53
C ILE A 715 42.48 15.39 7.96
N LEU A 716 42.81 16.02 6.83
CA LEU A 716 44.13 15.92 6.22
C LEU A 716 45.23 16.54 7.10
N VAL A 717 44.94 17.65 7.78
CA VAL A 717 45.86 18.25 8.78
C VAL A 717 46.10 17.27 9.93
N LYS A 718 45.05 16.68 10.50
CA LYS A 718 45.17 15.65 11.55
C LYS A 718 46.00 14.44 11.10
N ALA A 719 45.75 13.95 9.88
CA ALA A 719 46.49 12.81 9.32
C ALA A 719 47.98 13.14 9.18
N LYS A 720 48.30 14.35 8.69
CA LYS A 720 49.66 14.88 8.57
C LYS A 720 50.36 14.92 9.93
N GLU A 721 49.75 15.55 10.92
CA GLU A 721 50.31 15.67 12.27
C GLU A 721 50.54 14.31 12.94
N SER A 722 49.67 13.34 12.68
CA SER A 722 49.81 11.96 13.18
C SER A 722 51.01 11.25 12.54
N ALA A 723 51.17 11.38 11.22
CA ALA A 723 52.31 10.82 10.49
C ALA A 723 53.64 11.49 10.88
N GLU A 724 53.65 12.81 11.09
CA GLU A 724 54.84 13.54 11.55
C GLU A 724 55.24 13.16 12.97
N ARG A 725 54.27 13.00 13.89
CA ARG A 725 54.54 12.48 15.24
C ARG A 725 55.16 11.10 15.20
N ALA A 726 54.64 10.21 14.36
CA ALA A 726 55.19 8.87 14.16
C ALA A 726 56.65 8.92 13.67
N ILE A 727 56.96 9.78 12.70
CA ILE A 727 58.34 9.98 12.21
C ILE A 727 59.25 10.51 13.33
N ARG A 728 58.78 11.49 14.13
CA ARG A 728 59.57 12.07 15.23
C ARG A 728 59.91 11.06 16.31
N PHE A 729 59.06 10.07 16.57
CA PHE A 729 59.37 9.02 17.55
C PHE A 729 60.47 8.07 17.08
N LEU A 730 60.60 7.82 15.78
CA LEU A 730 61.60 6.92 15.20
C LEU A 730 62.93 7.61 14.89
N ASN A 731 62.98 8.95 14.88
CA ASN A 731 64.17 9.76 14.61
C ASN A 731 64.80 10.32 15.89
N ARG A 732 64.41 9.81 17.06
CA ARG A 732 65.12 10.04 18.34
C ARG A 732 66.25 9.05 18.45
#